data_AF-A0A1J4JV88-F1
#
_entry.id   AF-A0A1J4JV88-F1
#
_cell.length_a   1.000
_cell.length_b   1.000
_cell.length_c   1.000
_cell.angle_alpha   90.00
_cell.angle_beta   90.00
_cell.angle_gamma   90.00
#
_symmetry.space_group_name_H-M   'P 1'
#
loop_
_entity.id
_entity.type
_entity.pdbx_description
1 polymer ?
#
loop_
_entity_poly.entity_id
_entity_poly.type
_entity_poly.pdbx_seq_one_letter_code
_entity_poly.pdbx_strand_id
1 'polypeptide(L)'
;MIALLFSLFYEILHSHDKNGVFVQEVLFRHKFYDSNNFRIPAIAYLKDDSILTVCDIRYNHAGDLPAKIGVIARKRNNKGVWTDGYIISGPVRETGDGDPVLVVERKTGTVFCLWSGDKGFNGGSSPESPERVYFTRSYDNGVTWEEKHDITHFIYSNLCTKCPDDRRTKWTALFVSSGCGLQTRDGTLMFACLVRDPQMRNYILFTDDFGETWDMKPGWAVTNANEAKLVELANGTVLMSIRQGGHRKFAWTNDKGAFWYKAMPMPDVKDPGCNGEIRRLTCVVDGFDKNRIIHTLAYSGSRTNVSIMLSYDEGFTWPYKKVIEAKGSAYSAVDVTKEGEIFVYYEKDGISTYDMVVARVTLDWITDGADNYTKPKLLQWCLTDKKENDQCPEGSYLFNEKVFDQYVESYILYPEEIRYTFVDEFRDFTVNLSYEGLNTGFYDNLNSKKFNINFVGSRNVENDNRQFTFKNINPTFPYNQIYTSSFTLENSELTITGASDCYIKIGNGQVTFRPYITAQGLRALERSISIPSNSKLRIQNTGRIYLENGNQQSVKLMEGSNIVITAGTEKSEIYVEGKWTQESAQLVTFENNGTSKNFVYINKENEDVFTGDSVIVLPDQTPTFAPTDWPKPTDWPQPSSWPNPTSWPQPSSWPNPTSWPNPTDQQQSNTPIPPTQDPSVPSQQPTNTPDVNPSNQPDDTKKEMTFSLVVFIGSVVGALVVGIIIGVVVVFCAVRKKNQKNIENSEVGVAFQSFA
;
A
#
# COMPACT_ATOMS: atom_id res chain seq x y z
N MET A 1 20.95 34.26 -13.54
CA MET A 1 21.13 34.22 -12.07
C MET A 1 19.94 33.57 -11.35
N ILE A 2 18.69 34.00 -11.59
CA ILE A 2 17.49 33.42 -10.97
C ILE A 2 17.23 31.95 -11.40
N ALA A 3 17.45 31.59 -12.68
CA ALA A 3 17.35 30.20 -13.14
C ALA A 3 18.42 29.26 -12.55
N LEU A 4 19.62 29.80 -12.26
CA LEU A 4 20.70 29.06 -11.61
C LEU A 4 20.41 28.87 -10.11
N LEU A 5 19.79 29.85 -9.45
CA LEU A 5 19.32 29.74 -8.08
C LEU A 5 18.14 28.75 -7.95
N PHE A 6 17.24 28.70 -8.94
CA PHE A 6 16.17 27.69 -8.99
C PHE A 6 16.73 26.29 -9.26
N SER A 7 17.72 26.12 -10.14
CA SER A 7 18.38 24.83 -10.36
C SER A 7 19.16 24.36 -9.13
N LEU A 8 19.83 25.26 -8.41
CA LEU A 8 20.50 24.94 -7.15
C LEU A 8 19.48 24.64 -6.03
N PHE A 9 18.39 25.38 -5.91
CA PHE A 9 17.33 25.07 -4.94
C PHE A 9 16.62 23.77 -5.27
N TYR A 10 16.40 23.46 -6.55
CA TYR A 10 15.85 22.20 -7.00
C TYR A 10 16.81 21.04 -6.72
N GLU A 11 18.11 21.21 -6.95
CA GLU A 11 19.13 20.21 -6.57
C GLU A 11 19.35 20.09 -5.06
N ILE A 12 19.08 21.13 -4.26
CA ILE A 12 19.19 21.07 -2.78
C ILE A 12 17.91 20.49 -2.15
N LEU A 13 16.74 20.68 -2.77
CA LEU A 13 15.48 20.03 -2.38
C LEU A 13 15.36 18.59 -2.93
N HIS A 14 16.04 18.28 -4.04
CA HIS A 14 16.08 16.94 -4.65
C HIS A 14 17.44 16.24 -4.49
N SER A 15 18.39 16.82 -3.75
CA SER A 15 19.38 16.03 -3.02
C SER A 15 18.66 15.38 -1.84
N HIS A 16 17.68 14.53 -2.17
CA HIS A 16 17.39 13.40 -1.32
C HIS A 16 18.73 12.73 -1.10
N ASP A 17 19.13 12.77 0.18
CA ASP A 17 20.28 12.14 0.77
C ASP A 17 20.81 11.00 -0.11
N LYS A 18 21.91 11.23 -0.85
CA LYS A 18 22.62 10.15 -1.56
C LYS A 18 23.18 9.10 -0.59
N ASN A 19 22.99 9.32 0.71
CA ASN A 19 23.21 8.40 1.80
C ASN A 19 21.81 7.99 2.30
N GLY A 20 21.30 6.82 1.93
CA GLY A 20 19.94 6.38 2.30
C GLY A 20 19.57 6.58 3.78
N VAL A 21 18.28 6.58 4.08
CA VAL A 21 17.74 6.99 5.38
C VAL A 21 18.13 5.98 6.47
N PHE A 22 18.57 6.49 7.62
CA PHE A 22 18.67 5.74 8.88
C PHE A 22 18.34 6.66 10.05
N VAL A 23 17.17 6.48 10.65
CA VAL A 23 16.70 7.28 11.79
C VAL A 23 16.20 6.35 12.88
N GLN A 24 16.54 6.64 14.14
CA GLN A 24 16.11 5.84 15.30
C GLN A 24 15.32 6.70 16.29
N GLU A 25 14.24 6.13 16.82
CA GLU A 25 13.38 6.77 17.80
C GLU A 25 13.06 5.79 18.94
N VAL A 26 13.27 6.22 20.19
CA VAL A 26 12.92 5.42 21.38
C VAL A 26 11.44 5.62 21.68
N LEU A 27 10.64 4.56 21.62
CA LEU A 27 9.20 4.61 21.88
C LEU A 27 8.84 4.37 23.34
N PHE A 28 9.54 3.41 23.97
CA PHE A 28 9.33 3.07 25.37
C PHE A 28 10.67 2.78 26.04
N ARG A 29 10.77 3.14 27.32
CA ARG A 29 11.94 2.92 28.17
C ARG A 29 11.51 2.72 29.61
N HIS A 30 12.43 2.32 30.47
CA HIS A 30 12.21 2.14 31.90
C HIS A 30 11.43 3.32 32.53
N LYS A 31 10.43 2.99 33.37
CA LYS A 31 9.50 3.91 34.08
C LYS A 31 8.50 4.67 33.22
N PHE A 32 8.48 4.51 31.90
CA PHE A 32 7.34 5.01 31.14
C PHE A 32 6.06 4.28 31.57
N TYR A 33 4.96 5.01 31.74
CA TYR A 33 3.67 4.47 32.16
C TYR A 33 3.75 3.60 33.43
N ASP A 34 4.62 3.99 34.38
CA ASP A 34 4.90 3.28 35.64
C ASP A 34 5.37 1.83 35.48
N SER A 35 5.77 1.43 34.27
CA SER A 35 6.28 0.08 34.00
C SER A 35 7.79 -0.02 34.17
N ASN A 36 8.27 -1.13 34.74
CA ASN A 36 9.69 -1.39 34.82
C ASN A 36 10.31 -1.82 33.49
N ASN A 37 9.57 -2.51 32.61
CA ASN A 37 10.13 -3.06 31.37
C ASN A 37 9.12 -3.03 30.22
N PHE A 38 9.65 -3.04 29.01
CA PHE A 38 8.92 -3.20 27.77
C PHE A 38 9.67 -4.20 26.90
N ARG A 39 8.96 -5.11 26.25
CA ARG A 39 9.58 -6.20 25.48
C ARG A 39 8.69 -6.66 24.34
N ILE A 40 9.24 -7.47 23.45
CA ILE A 40 8.49 -8.23 22.44
C ILE A 40 7.80 -7.31 21.40
N PRO A 41 8.56 -6.83 20.39
CA PRO A 41 8.04 -5.90 19.41
C PRO A 41 7.13 -6.58 18.38
N ALA A 42 6.05 -5.89 18.02
CA ALA A 42 5.22 -6.13 16.84
C ALA A 42 4.98 -4.80 16.11
N ILE A 43 4.92 -4.82 14.78
CA ILE A 43 4.75 -3.62 13.96
C ILE A 43 3.86 -3.91 12.75
N ALA A 44 3.06 -2.94 12.32
CA ALA A 44 2.23 -3.04 11.13
C ALA A 44 2.11 -1.68 10.41
N TYR A 45 2.20 -1.69 9.09
CA TYR A 45 1.80 -0.58 8.22
C TYR A 45 0.32 -0.68 7.89
N LEU A 46 -0.41 0.41 8.13
CA LEU A 46 -1.87 0.45 8.09
C LEU A 46 -2.39 1.10 6.81
N LYS A 47 -3.68 0.88 6.52
CA LYS A 47 -4.36 1.34 5.30
C LYS A 47 -4.44 2.87 5.19
N ASP A 48 -4.38 3.60 6.30
CA ASP A 48 -4.33 5.07 6.36
C ASP A 48 -2.90 5.64 6.28
N ASP A 49 -1.94 4.85 5.80
CA ASP A 49 -0.51 5.17 5.72
C ASP A 49 0.18 5.39 7.08
N SER A 50 -0.43 4.95 8.18
CA SER A 50 0.19 5.02 9.50
C SER A 50 1.00 3.77 9.85
N ILE A 51 1.88 3.90 10.85
CA ILE A 51 2.61 2.76 11.43
C ILE A 51 2.08 2.51 12.82
N LEU A 52 1.68 1.27 13.11
CA LEU A 52 1.30 0.82 14.44
C LEU A 52 2.42 -0.02 15.02
N THR A 53 2.81 0.27 16.27
CA THR A 53 3.71 -0.57 17.06
C THR A 53 2.96 -1.09 18.27
N VAL A 54 3.23 -2.34 18.63
CA VAL A 54 2.68 -3.00 19.81
C VAL A 54 3.79 -3.76 20.53
N CYS A 55 3.78 -3.76 21.86
CA CYS A 55 4.72 -4.54 22.66
C CYS A 55 4.13 -4.88 24.04
N ASP A 56 4.82 -5.74 24.78
CA ASP A 56 4.54 -5.98 26.19
C ASP A 56 4.88 -4.73 27.01
N ILE A 57 4.00 -4.38 27.95
CA ILE A 57 4.29 -3.51 29.09
C ILE A 57 4.36 -4.36 30.36
N ARG A 58 5.56 -4.57 30.89
CA ARG A 58 5.86 -5.49 32.01
C ARG A 58 6.16 -4.71 33.30
N TYR A 59 5.15 -4.58 34.16
CA TYR A 59 5.19 -3.65 35.30
C TYR A 59 6.23 -4.00 36.36
N ASN A 60 6.28 -5.26 36.78
CA ASN A 60 7.04 -5.65 37.97
C ASN A 60 8.50 -6.02 37.62
N HIS A 61 8.71 -6.83 36.58
CA HIS A 61 10.03 -7.35 36.19
C HIS A 61 10.08 -7.69 34.70
N ALA A 62 11.28 -8.01 34.19
CA ALA A 62 11.48 -8.35 32.77
C ALA A 62 11.09 -9.78 32.40
N GLY A 63 10.81 -10.65 33.38
CA GLY A 63 10.40 -12.05 33.17
C GLY A 63 9.12 -12.21 32.33
N ASP A 64 8.93 -13.41 31.78
CA ASP A 64 7.81 -13.76 30.89
C ASP A 64 6.52 -14.05 31.68
N LEU A 65 5.43 -14.34 30.96
CA LEU A 65 4.15 -14.74 31.54
C LEU A 65 4.27 -16.01 32.43
N PRO A 66 3.42 -16.17 33.46
CA PRO A 66 2.42 -15.22 33.94
C PRO A 66 3.06 -14.14 34.81
N ALA A 67 2.63 -12.91 34.62
CA ALA A 67 2.99 -11.76 35.45
C ALA A 67 2.05 -10.59 35.11
N LYS A 68 2.16 -9.47 35.84
CA LYS A 68 1.48 -8.22 35.50
C LYS A 68 2.05 -7.63 34.20
N ILE A 69 1.56 -8.14 33.08
CA ILE A 69 1.93 -7.78 31.71
C ILE A 69 0.66 -7.40 30.97
N GLY A 70 0.70 -6.28 30.24
CA GLY A 70 -0.33 -5.92 29.28
C GLY A 70 0.27 -5.72 27.90
N VAL A 71 -0.60 -5.47 26.92
CA VAL A 71 -0.21 -5.16 25.54
C VAL A 71 -0.45 -3.67 25.30
N ILE A 72 0.62 -2.92 25.03
CA ILE A 72 0.59 -1.47 24.79
C ILE A 72 0.88 -1.15 23.32
N ALA A 73 0.16 -0.17 22.77
CA ALA A 73 0.31 0.30 21.41
C ALA A 73 0.79 1.75 21.35
N ARG A 74 1.50 2.11 20.27
CA ARG A 74 1.71 3.49 19.80
C ARG A 74 1.56 3.54 18.29
N LYS A 75 0.88 4.58 17.79
CA LYS A 75 0.64 4.81 16.36
C LYS A 75 1.42 6.03 15.90
N ARG A 76 2.11 5.94 14.76
CA ARG A 76 2.71 7.06 14.05
C ARG A 76 1.81 7.42 12.88
N ASN A 77 1.21 8.61 12.92
CA ASN A 77 0.41 9.08 11.78
C ASN A 77 1.29 9.30 10.53
N ASN A 78 0.68 9.41 9.35
CA ASN A 78 1.40 9.68 8.09
C ASN A 78 2.21 11.01 8.14
N LYS A 79 1.88 11.93 9.06
CA LYS A 79 2.62 13.19 9.30
C LYS A 79 3.83 13.02 10.23
N GLY A 80 4.14 11.78 10.63
CA GLY A 80 5.36 11.40 11.31
C GLY A 80 5.39 11.54 12.82
N VAL A 81 4.25 11.83 13.47
CA VAL A 81 4.18 11.99 14.93
C VAL A 81 3.61 10.74 15.58
N TRP A 82 4.28 10.25 16.64
CA TRP A 82 3.80 9.17 17.49
C TRP A 82 2.77 9.67 18.50
N THR A 83 1.66 8.93 18.67
CA THR A 83 0.69 9.15 19.74
C THR A 83 1.30 8.87 21.12
N ASP A 84 0.59 9.24 22.19
CA ASP A 84 0.80 8.61 23.49
C ASP A 84 0.48 7.10 23.42
N GLY A 85 1.00 6.35 24.39
CA GLY A 85 0.79 4.91 24.49
C GLY A 85 -0.57 4.57 25.09
N TYR A 86 -1.21 3.51 24.59
CA TYR A 86 -2.52 3.05 25.05
C TYR A 86 -2.59 1.52 25.11
N ILE A 87 -3.30 0.99 26.11
CA ILE A 87 -3.41 -0.45 26.34
C ILE A 87 -4.51 -1.04 25.46
N ILE A 88 -4.19 -2.10 24.71
CA ILE A 88 -5.13 -2.77 23.80
C ILE A 88 -5.64 -4.12 24.36
N SER A 89 -4.97 -4.67 25.37
CA SER A 89 -5.37 -5.93 26.02
C SER A 89 -6.55 -5.80 27.01
N GLY A 90 -7.11 -4.59 27.16
CA GLY A 90 -8.02 -4.23 28.25
C GLY A 90 -7.30 -3.99 29.58
N PRO A 91 -8.01 -4.01 30.72
CA PRO A 91 -7.39 -3.82 32.04
C PRO A 91 -6.24 -4.80 32.28
N VAL A 92 -5.09 -4.29 32.73
CA VAL A 92 -3.89 -5.12 32.97
C VAL A 92 -4.13 -6.04 34.17
N ARG A 93 -3.99 -7.35 33.93
CA ARG A 93 -4.23 -8.41 34.92
C ARG A 93 -2.91 -8.90 35.52
N GLU A 94 -2.96 -9.48 36.72
CA GLU A 94 -1.78 -10.09 37.37
C GLU A 94 -1.34 -11.40 36.70
N THR A 95 -2.24 -12.04 35.94
CA THR A 95 -1.95 -13.24 35.14
C THR A 95 -1.31 -12.90 33.78
N GLY A 96 -1.63 -11.72 33.25
CA GLY A 96 -0.96 -11.09 32.12
C GLY A 96 -1.53 -11.41 30.73
N ASP A 97 -1.12 -10.58 29.78
CA ASP A 97 -1.39 -10.64 28.35
C ASP A 97 -0.10 -10.14 27.63
N GLY A 98 0.54 -10.97 26.80
CA GLY A 98 1.84 -10.66 26.20
C GLY A 98 2.21 -11.56 25.01
N ASP A 99 3.38 -11.30 24.43
CA ASP A 99 3.83 -11.85 23.14
C ASP A 99 2.92 -11.46 21.94
N PRO A 100 2.69 -10.15 21.71
CA PRO A 100 1.77 -9.69 20.68
C PRO A 100 2.25 -9.97 19.26
N VAL A 101 1.31 -10.24 18.36
CA VAL A 101 1.52 -10.35 16.92
C VAL A 101 0.45 -9.55 16.17
N LEU A 102 0.86 -8.80 15.15
CA LEU A 102 -0.03 -7.97 14.32
C LEU A 102 -0.19 -8.53 12.90
N VAL A 103 -1.39 -8.43 12.35
CA VAL A 103 -1.64 -8.57 10.90
C VAL A 103 -2.72 -7.60 10.47
N VAL A 104 -2.55 -6.99 9.30
CA VAL A 104 -3.57 -6.13 8.69
C VAL A 104 -4.25 -6.92 7.59
N GLU A 105 -5.57 -7.09 7.71
CA GLU A 105 -6.39 -7.68 6.66
C GLU A 105 -6.53 -6.64 5.53
N ARG A 106 -5.92 -6.93 4.38
CA ARG A 106 -5.69 -5.97 3.29
C ARG A 106 -7.00 -5.40 2.73
N LYS A 107 -8.06 -6.22 2.57
CA LYS A 107 -9.31 -5.79 1.90
C LYS A 107 -9.99 -4.68 2.68
N THR A 108 -10.21 -4.90 3.97
CA THR A 108 -10.91 -3.95 4.83
C THR A 108 -9.95 -2.91 5.42
N GLY A 109 -8.70 -3.27 5.70
CA GLY A 109 -7.77 -2.50 6.52
C GLY A 109 -7.89 -2.79 8.02
N THR A 110 -8.69 -3.79 8.40
CA THR A 110 -8.88 -4.19 9.80
C THR A 110 -7.58 -4.72 10.35
N VAL A 111 -7.19 -4.23 11.52
CA VAL A 111 -5.97 -4.66 12.22
C VAL A 111 -6.33 -5.75 13.21
N PHE A 112 -5.71 -6.91 13.10
CA PHE A 112 -5.80 -7.99 14.08
C PHE A 112 -4.57 -7.94 14.98
N CYS A 113 -4.78 -8.11 16.29
CA CYS A 113 -3.71 -8.38 17.24
C CYS A 113 -4.03 -9.66 18.02
N LEU A 114 -3.08 -10.59 18.08
CA LEU A 114 -3.16 -11.80 18.90
C LEU A 114 -2.09 -11.76 19.99
N TRP A 115 -2.31 -12.46 21.10
CA TRP A 115 -1.31 -12.64 22.17
C TRP A 115 -1.62 -13.85 23.04
N SER A 116 -0.63 -14.24 23.85
CA SER A 116 -0.76 -15.22 24.93
C SER A 116 -1.26 -14.56 26.23
N GLY A 117 -2.03 -15.28 27.04
CA GLY A 117 -2.43 -14.79 28.35
C GLY A 117 -2.77 -15.86 29.37
N ASP A 118 -3.08 -15.40 30.58
CA ASP A 118 -3.35 -16.21 31.77
C ASP A 118 -2.14 -16.99 32.30
N LYS A 119 -1.80 -18.11 31.66
CA LYS A 119 -0.55 -18.85 31.94
C LYS A 119 0.47 -18.43 30.90
N GLY A 120 1.75 -18.57 31.23
CA GLY A 120 2.79 -18.47 30.22
C GLY A 120 3.25 -19.84 29.76
N PHE A 121 3.93 -19.87 28.63
CA PHE A 121 4.50 -21.08 28.07
C PHE A 121 5.27 -21.89 29.12
N ASN A 122 6.20 -21.29 29.87
CA ASN A 122 6.93 -21.95 30.96
C ASN A 122 6.33 -21.72 32.36
N GLY A 123 5.14 -21.13 32.44
CA GLY A 123 4.51 -20.63 33.66
C GLY A 123 3.37 -21.49 34.20
N GLY A 124 3.52 -22.81 34.14
CA GLY A 124 2.56 -23.77 34.70
C GLY A 124 1.31 -24.03 33.85
N SER A 125 1.37 -23.77 32.54
CA SER A 125 0.33 -24.19 31.60
C SER A 125 0.23 -25.72 31.51
N SER A 126 -0.99 -26.25 31.54
CA SER A 126 -1.33 -27.66 31.36
C SER A 126 -2.58 -27.81 30.48
N PRO A 127 -2.93 -29.02 30.02
CA PRO A 127 -4.18 -29.23 29.29
C PRO A 127 -5.43 -28.82 30.07
N GLU A 128 -5.41 -28.88 31.41
CA GLU A 128 -6.54 -28.51 32.29
C GLU A 128 -6.54 -27.04 32.68
N SER A 129 -5.38 -26.39 32.64
CA SER A 129 -5.19 -24.96 32.91
C SER A 129 -4.24 -24.38 31.87
N PRO A 130 -4.71 -24.20 30.63
CA PRO A 130 -3.85 -23.81 29.51
C PRO A 130 -3.53 -22.32 29.54
N GLU A 131 -2.38 -21.98 28.98
CA GLU A 131 -2.10 -20.67 28.39
C GLU A 131 -3.15 -20.36 27.33
N ARG A 132 -3.76 -19.18 27.42
CA ARG A 132 -4.82 -18.77 26.52
C ARG A 132 -4.26 -18.06 25.31
N VAL A 133 -4.90 -18.26 24.16
CA VAL A 133 -4.66 -17.45 22.98
C VAL A 133 -5.84 -16.51 22.81
N TYR A 134 -5.56 -15.21 22.85
CA TYR A 134 -6.54 -14.16 22.63
C TYR A 134 -6.31 -13.46 21.30
N PHE A 135 -7.38 -12.91 20.72
CA PHE A 135 -7.28 -11.95 19.63
C PHE A 135 -8.27 -10.78 19.81
N THR A 136 -8.00 -9.67 19.16
CA THR A 136 -8.90 -8.51 19.03
C THR A 136 -8.70 -7.86 17.66
N ARG A 137 -9.69 -7.09 17.22
CA ARG A 137 -9.68 -6.33 15.98
C ARG A 137 -9.83 -4.83 16.23
N SER A 138 -9.21 -4.05 15.36
CA SER A 138 -9.44 -2.62 15.22
C SER A 138 -9.94 -2.30 13.82
N TYR A 139 -11.06 -1.57 13.76
CA TYR A 139 -11.72 -1.18 12.52
C TYR A 139 -11.41 0.27 12.09
N ASP A 140 -10.61 0.98 12.88
CA ASP A 140 -10.31 2.41 12.73
C ASP A 140 -8.79 2.68 12.67
N ASN A 141 -8.05 1.76 12.05
CA ASN A 141 -6.59 1.82 11.89
C ASN A 141 -5.84 1.81 13.24
N GLY A 142 -6.23 0.91 14.14
CA GLY A 142 -5.51 0.65 15.40
C GLY A 142 -5.82 1.66 16.52
N VAL A 143 -6.78 2.57 16.36
CA VAL A 143 -7.09 3.62 17.35
C VAL A 143 -7.93 3.05 18.50
N THR A 144 -9.01 2.34 18.18
CA THR A 144 -9.83 1.62 19.16
C THR A 144 -9.88 0.13 18.83
N TRP A 145 -10.16 -0.68 19.85
CA TRP A 145 -10.11 -2.13 19.78
C TRP A 145 -11.37 -2.72 20.42
N GLU A 146 -11.88 -3.78 19.81
CA GLU A 146 -12.97 -4.57 20.40
C GLU A 146 -12.48 -5.36 21.63
N GLU A 147 -13.43 -5.89 22.41
CA GLU A 147 -13.11 -6.81 23.51
C GLU A 147 -12.35 -8.04 22.98
N LYS A 148 -11.35 -8.51 23.73
CA LYS A 148 -10.57 -9.67 23.31
C LYS A 148 -11.40 -10.96 23.33
N HIS A 149 -11.17 -11.81 22.33
CA HIS A 149 -11.82 -13.10 22.15
C HIS A 149 -10.86 -14.25 22.49
N ASP A 150 -11.30 -15.24 23.26
CA ASP A 150 -10.52 -16.46 23.56
C ASP A 150 -10.75 -17.54 22.50
N ILE A 151 -9.68 -17.89 21.77
CA ILE A 151 -9.73 -18.90 20.71
C ILE A 151 -9.08 -20.23 21.09
N THR A 152 -8.66 -20.39 22.35
CA THR A 152 -7.98 -21.61 22.84
C THR A 152 -8.80 -22.88 22.57
N HIS A 153 -10.12 -22.78 22.65
CA HIS A 153 -11.08 -23.87 22.43
C HIS A 153 -11.22 -24.36 20.97
N PHE A 154 -10.67 -23.61 20.00
CA PHE A 154 -10.49 -24.09 18.64
C PHE A 154 -9.18 -24.88 18.48
N ILE A 155 -8.21 -24.61 19.35
CA ILE A 155 -6.81 -24.88 19.08
C ILE A 155 -6.31 -26.12 19.82
N TYR A 156 -6.35 -26.15 21.15
CA TYR A 156 -5.70 -27.19 21.95
C TYR A 156 -6.26 -27.30 23.37
N SER A 157 -5.65 -28.17 24.19
CA SER A 157 -6.02 -28.42 25.60
C SER A 157 -7.36 -29.13 25.77
N ASN A 158 -7.78 -29.36 27.02
CA ASN A 158 -9.08 -29.96 27.31
C ASN A 158 -10.26 -29.08 26.87
N LEU A 159 -10.00 -27.80 26.61
CA LEU A 159 -10.97 -26.85 26.08
C LEU A 159 -11.27 -27.09 24.61
N CYS A 160 -10.36 -27.75 23.87
CA CYS A 160 -10.58 -27.92 22.45
C CYS A 160 -11.76 -28.86 22.16
N THR A 161 -12.74 -28.32 21.45
CA THR A 161 -14.01 -29.00 21.17
C THR A 161 -13.96 -29.94 19.96
N LYS A 162 -13.04 -29.70 19.02
CA LYS A 162 -12.93 -30.41 17.74
C LYS A 162 -11.56 -31.07 17.48
N CYS A 163 -10.70 -31.12 18.49
CA CYS A 163 -9.34 -31.65 18.36
C CYS A 163 -9.27 -33.16 18.66
N PRO A 164 -8.30 -33.89 18.07
CA PRO A 164 -7.99 -35.25 18.48
C PRO A 164 -7.47 -35.32 19.93
N ASP A 165 -7.58 -36.51 20.55
CA ASP A 165 -7.24 -36.72 21.96
C ASP A 165 -5.82 -36.32 22.33
N ASP A 166 -4.85 -36.56 21.45
CA ASP A 166 -3.46 -36.21 21.70
C ASP A 166 -3.27 -34.69 21.84
N ARG A 167 -3.93 -33.89 21.00
CA ARG A 167 -3.94 -32.43 21.07
C ARG A 167 -4.68 -31.94 22.31
N ARG A 168 -5.73 -32.64 22.74
CA ARG A 168 -6.48 -32.30 23.96
C ARG A 168 -5.74 -32.62 25.25
N THR A 169 -4.89 -33.66 25.26
CA THR A 169 -4.31 -34.22 26.49
C THR A 169 -2.79 -34.12 26.59
N LYS A 170 -2.08 -33.98 25.47
CA LYS A 170 -0.60 -33.97 25.44
C LYS A 170 -0.01 -32.62 25.07
N TRP A 171 -0.80 -31.70 24.53
CA TRP A 171 -0.36 -30.33 24.27
C TRP A 171 -0.59 -29.52 25.54
N THR A 172 0.51 -29.05 26.12
CA THR A 172 0.50 -28.46 27.48
C THR A 172 0.65 -26.94 27.47
N ALA A 173 1.15 -26.35 26.40
CA ALA A 173 1.24 -24.89 26.21
C ALA A 173 1.34 -24.57 24.73
N LEU A 174 0.92 -23.36 24.35
CA LEU A 174 1.01 -22.84 23.01
C LEU A 174 1.02 -21.31 23.08
N PHE A 175 1.97 -20.69 22.39
CA PHE A 175 1.90 -19.27 22.09
C PHE A 175 2.02 -19.02 20.59
N VAL A 176 1.43 -17.92 20.16
CA VAL A 176 1.58 -17.39 18.81
C VAL A 176 2.86 -16.58 18.76
N SER A 177 3.77 -16.90 17.84
CA SER A 177 5.08 -16.24 17.79
C SER A 177 4.89 -14.75 17.52
N SER A 178 5.32 -13.93 18.48
CA SER A 178 5.22 -12.46 18.45
C SER A 178 5.85 -11.82 17.22
N GLY A 179 5.43 -10.60 16.84
CA GLY A 179 5.92 -9.88 15.67
C GLY A 179 4.82 -9.65 14.64
N CYS A 180 4.98 -10.17 13.44
CA CYS A 180 4.04 -10.03 12.34
C CYS A 180 3.39 -11.36 11.93
N GLY A 181 2.08 -11.33 11.68
CA GLY A 181 1.35 -12.40 10.98
C GLY A 181 1.45 -12.24 9.46
N LEU A 182 1.00 -13.29 8.75
CA LEU A 182 0.95 -13.33 7.29
C LEU A 182 -0.50 -13.35 6.82
N GLN A 183 -0.88 -12.48 5.89
CA GLN A 183 -2.04 -12.72 5.04
C GLN A 183 -1.54 -13.25 3.69
N THR A 184 -1.93 -14.48 3.32
CA THR A 184 -1.63 -15.06 1.99
C THR A 184 -2.43 -14.35 0.91
N ARG A 185 -2.07 -14.58 -0.36
CA ARG A 185 -2.78 -14.00 -1.52
C ARG A 185 -4.26 -14.37 -1.58
N ASP A 186 -4.62 -15.55 -1.08
CA ASP A 186 -6.01 -16.02 -1.01
C ASP A 186 -6.80 -15.44 0.19
N GLY A 187 -6.22 -14.51 0.94
CA GLY A 187 -6.85 -13.82 2.06
C GLY A 187 -6.73 -14.52 3.41
N THR A 188 -6.19 -15.74 3.48
CA THR A 188 -6.02 -16.47 4.75
C THR A 188 -5.05 -15.74 5.68
N LEU A 189 -5.44 -15.51 6.94
CA LEU A 189 -4.53 -15.02 7.98
C LEU A 189 -3.84 -16.21 8.64
N MET A 190 -2.51 -16.17 8.73
CA MET A 190 -1.67 -17.23 9.26
C MET A 190 -0.68 -16.72 10.30
N PHE A 191 -0.46 -17.53 11.31
CA PHE A 191 0.45 -17.26 12.42
C PHE A 191 1.27 -18.49 12.76
N ALA A 192 2.58 -18.32 12.97
CA ALA A 192 3.44 -19.41 13.39
C ALA A 192 3.34 -19.63 14.91
N CYS A 193 3.03 -20.85 15.34
CA CYS A 193 2.92 -21.19 16.75
C CYS A 193 4.08 -22.07 17.19
N LEU A 194 4.52 -21.89 18.45
CA LEU A 194 5.31 -22.89 19.16
C LEU A 194 4.39 -23.65 20.11
N VAL A 195 4.48 -24.98 20.08
CA VAL A 195 3.62 -25.85 20.89
C VAL A 195 4.47 -26.74 21.77
N ARG A 196 4.20 -26.71 23.09
CA ARG A 196 4.73 -27.70 24.04
C ARG A 196 3.89 -28.96 24.02
N ASP A 197 4.09 -29.71 22.96
CA ASP A 197 3.71 -31.12 22.87
C ASP A 197 4.92 -32.01 23.23
N PRO A 198 4.83 -33.35 23.17
CA PRO A 198 5.92 -34.23 23.54
C PRO A 198 7.24 -34.04 22.76
N GLN A 199 7.24 -33.32 21.64
CA GLN A 199 8.42 -33.08 20.81
C GLN A 199 8.76 -31.60 20.58
N MET A 200 8.03 -30.66 21.20
CA MET A 200 8.25 -29.21 21.06
C MET A 200 8.26 -28.78 19.59
N ARG A 201 7.09 -28.61 18.98
CA ARG A 201 6.95 -28.47 17.52
C ARG A 201 6.37 -27.12 17.07
N ASN A 202 6.70 -26.71 15.85
CA ASN A 202 6.05 -25.59 15.17
C ASN A 202 4.87 -26.03 14.30
N TYR A 203 3.83 -25.20 14.31
CA TYR A 203 2.59 -25.37 13.55
C TYR A 203 2.13 -24.01 12.98
N ILE A 204 1.17 -24.02 12.06
CA ILE A 204 0.47 -22.83 11.57
C ILE A 204 -0.94 -22.80 12.16
N LEU A 205 -1.27 -21.71 12.86
CA LEU A 205 -2.62 -21.30 13.20
C LEU A 205 -3.15 -20.39 12.10
N PHE A 206 -4.39 -20.61 11.65
CA PHE A 206 -4.97 -19.79 10.60
C PHE A 206 -6.48 -19.60 10.72
N THR A 207 -6.98 -18.57 10.05
CA THR A 207 -8.40 -18.27 9.82
C THR A 207 -8.58 -17.76 8.38
N ASP A 208 -9.67 -18.17 7.73
CA ASP A 208 -10.08 -17.72 6.40
C ASP A 208 -11.47 -17.07 6.38
N ASP A 209 -12.07 -16.86 7.56
CA ASP A 209 -13.40 -16.31 7.77
C ASP A 209 -13.36 -15.09 8.72
N PHE A 210 -12.28 -14.31 8.66
CA PHE A 210 -12.14 -13.05 9.39
C PHE A 210 -12.14 -13.21 10.93
N GLY A 211 -11.67 -14.37 11.42
CA GLY A 211 -11.51 -14.67 12.83
C GLY A 211 -12.72 -15.30 13.50
N GLU A 212 -13.77 -15.64 12.74
CA GLU A 212 -14.96 -16.33 13.26
C GLU A 212 -14.62 -17.77 13.67
N THR A 213 -13.76 -18.45 12.90
CA THR A 213 -13.21 -19.76 13.25
C THR A 213 -11.71 -19.83 13.03
N TRP A 214 -11.07 -20.77 13.74
CA TRP A 214 -9.62 -20.96 13.75
C TRP A 214 -9.28 -22.44 13.61
N ASP A 215 -8.22 -22.76 12.87
CA ASP A 215 -7.75 -24.13 12.67
C ASP A 215 -6.22 -24.23 12.68
N MET A 216 -5.73 -25.44 12.96
CA MET A 216 -4.33 -25.84 12.91
C MET A 216 -4.23 -27.24 12.31
N LYS A 217 -3.61 -27.33 11.12
CA LYS A 217 -3.35 -28.62 10.47
C LYS A 217 -2.39 -29.48 11.31
N PRO A 218 -2.46 -30.82 11.20
CA PRO A 218 -1.69 -31.72 12.06
C PRO A 218 -0.20 -31.84 11.67
N GLY A 219 0.18 -31.36 10.49
CA GLY A 219 1.57 -31.33 10.04
C GLY A 219 2.40 -30.33 10.85
N TRP A 220 3.68 -30.63 11.00
CA TRP A 220 4.63 -29.85 11.80
C TRP A 220 5.93 -29.64 11.03
N ALA A 221 6.59 -28.51 11.26
CA ALA A 221 7.80 -28.14 10.51
C ALA A 221 9.08 -28.78 11.08
N VAL A 222 9.30 -28.59 12.39
CA VAL A 222 10.52 -29.00 13.12
C VAL A 222 10.15 -29.44 14.54
N THR A 223 10.94 -30.35 15.10
CA THR A 223 10.94 -30.74 16.52
C THR A 223 12.07 -30.05 17.28
N ASN A 224 11.98 -29.97 18.61
CA ASN A 224 12.85 -29.12 19.43
C ASN A 224 12.89 -27.68 18.91
N ALA A 225 11.72 -27.21 18.48
CA ALA A 225 11.55 -25.95 17.78
C ALA A 225 11.43 -24.78 18.76
N ASN A 226 11.33 -23.57 18.21
CA ASN A 226 11.13 -22.35 18.98
C ASN A 226 10.30 -21.34 18.17
N GLU A 227 10.28 -20.05 18.55
CA GLU A 227 9.56 -18.99 17.82
C GLU A 227 9.87 -19.00 16.32
N ALA A 228 8.85 -18.79 15.49
CA ALA A 228 8.99 -18.81 14.05
C ALA A 228 8.21 -17.68 13.38
N LYS A 229 8.44 -17.46 12.08
CA LYS A 229 7.83 -16.40 11.27
C LYS A 229 7.47 -16.91 9.88
N LEU A 230 6.49 -16.28 9.23
CA LEU A 230 5.96 -16.74 7.94
C LEU A 230 6.15 -15.68 6.86
N VAL A 231 6.50 -16.11 5.65
CA VAL A 231 6.43 -15.28 4.44
C VAL A 231 5.92 -16.13 3.27
N GLU A 232 5.03 -15.55 2.46
CA GLU A 232 4.60 -16.17 1.21
C GLU A 232 5.61 -15.86 0.10
N LEU A 233 6.06 -16.91 -0.58
CA LEU A 233 6.95 -16.85 -1.73
C LEU A 233 6.20 -16.42 -3.00
N ALA A 234 6.93 -16.05 -4.05
CA ALA A 234 6.32 -15.61 -5.31
C ALA A 234 5.43 -16.70 -5.96
N ASN A 235 5.75 -17.98 -5.74
CA ASN A 235 4.99 -19.12 -6.26
C ASN A 235 3.83 -19.56 -5.34
N GLY A 236 3.55 -18.83 -4.25
CA GLY A 236 2.49 -19.17 -3.28
C GLY A 236 2.92 -20.15 -2.17
N THR A 237 4.13 -20.71 -2.21
CA THR A 237 4.67 -21.51 -1.10
C THR A 237 4.84 -20.63 0.14
N VAL A 238 4.49 -21.13 1.33
CA VAL A 238 4.77 -20.46 2.60
C VAL A 238 6.09 -20.96 3.16
N LEU A 239 7.03 -20.04 3.41
CA LEU A 239 8.29 -20.30 4.11
C LEU A 239 8.13 -19.96 5.59
N MET A 240 8.54 -20.87 6.47
CA MET A 240 8.65 -20.66 7.91
C MET A 240 10.11 -20.48 8.33
N SER A 241 10.42 -19.32 8.93
CA SER A 241 11.74 -18.97 9.46
C SER A 241 11.80 -19.21 10.97
N ILE A 242 12.49 -20.27 11.38
CA ILE A 242 12.43 -20.85 12.73
C ILE A 242 13.69 -20.49 13.52
N ARG A 243 13.47 -19.93 14.71
CA ARG A 243 14.51 -19.61 15.69
C ARG A 243 15.29 -20.85 16.07
N GLN A 244 16.62 -20.77 15.95
CA GLN A 244 17.50 -21.88 16.26
C GLN A 244 18.89 -21.37 16.63
N GLY A 245 19.50 -21.96 17.68
CA GLY A 245 20.88 -21.66 18.03
C GLY A 245 21.87 -22.09 16.94
N GLY A 246 22.81 -21.20 16.60
CA GLY A 246 23.79 -21.38 15.53
C GLY A 246 23.35 -20.71 14.23
N HIS A 247 22.34 -21.28 13.58
CA HIS A 247 21.78 -20.76 12.33
C HIS A 247 20.27 -20.91 12.32
N ARG A 248 19.57 -19.92 11.77
CA ARG A 248 18.12 -19.96 11.53
C ARG A 248 17.78 -21.19 10.69
N LYS A 249 16.66 -21.85 10.95
CA LYS A 249 16.15 -22.97 10.12
C LYS A 249 14.99 -22.51 9.26
N PHE A 250 14.98 -22.87 7.98
CA PHE A 250 13.85 -22.63 7.09
C PHE A 250 13.13 -23.94 6.77
N ALA A 251 11.80 -23.89 6.70
CA ALA A 251 10.92 -24.98 6.27
C ALA A 251 9.84 -24.42 5.34
N TRP A 252 9.24 -25.25 4.50
CA TRP A 252 8.28 -24.81 3.48
C TRP A 252 7.02 -25.66 3.48
N THR A 253 5.88 -25.06 3.11
CA THR A 253 4.59 -25.73 2.97
C THR A 253 3.75 -25.09 1.86
N ASN A 254 2.93 -25.89 1.18
CA ASN A 254 2.00 -25.45 0.13
C ASN A 254 0.52 -25.64 0.54
N ASP A 255 0.27 -26.14 1.74
CA ASP A 255 -1.05 -26.62 2.17
C ASP A 255 -1.39 -26.18 3.60
N LYS A 256 -0.98 -24.95 3.95
CA LYS A 256 -1.23 -24.32 5.26
C LYS A 256 -0.67 -25.15 6.42
N GLY A 257 0.43 -25.89 6.18
CA GLY A 257 1.14 -26.68 7.18
C GLY A 257 0.59 -28.09 7.39
N ALA A 258 -0.23 -28.63 6.48
CA ALA A 258 -0.60 -30.05 6.52
C ALA A 258 0.59 -30.97 6.18
N PHE A 259 1.43 -30.54 5.24
CA PHE A 259 2.70 -31.17 4.89
C PHE A 259 3.83 -30.14 4.88
N TRP A 260 5.03 -30.59 5.25
CA TRP A 260 6.24 -29.78 5.31
C TRP A 260 7.38 -30.44 4.55
N TYR A 261 8.08 -29.65 3.74
CA TYR A 261 9.38 -30.05 3.22
C TYR A 261 10.43 -30.02 4.33
N LYS A 262 11.51 -30.78 4.14
CA LYS A 262 12.59 -30.92 5.13
C LYS A 262 13.15 -29.55 5.51
N ALA A 263 13.14 -29.26 6.82
CA ALA A 263 13.74 -28.05 7.34
C ALA A 263 15.26 -28.07 7.24
N MET A 264 15.87 -26.94 6.86
CA MET A 264 17.31 -26.81 6.66
C MET A 264 17.88 -25.62 7.42
N PRO A 265 19.07 -25.74 8.03
CA PRO A 265 19.78 -24.58 8.58
C PRO A 265 20.23 -23.67 7.45
N MET A 266 20.18 -22.36 7.67
CA MET A 266 20.60 -21.34 6.71
C MET A 266 21.98 -20.79 7.07
N PRO A 267 23.05 -21.17 6.35
CA PRO A 267 24.42 -20.80 6.73
C PRO A 267 24.66 -19.29 6.78
N ASP A 268 23.98 -18.53 5.93
CA ASP A 268 24.12 -17.07 5.88
C ASP A 268 23.41 -16.35 7.04
N VAL A 269 22.47 -17.02 7.73
CA VAL A 269 21.58 -16.44 8.74
C VAL A 269 21.94 -16.97 10.13
N LYS A 270 23.03 -16.46 10.69
CA LYS A 270 23.46 -16.76 12.06
C LYS A 270 22.40 -16.31 13.06
N ASP A 271 22.03 -17.19 13.98
CA ASP A 271 21.00 -16.95 14.98
C ASP A 271 21.51 -17.40 16.37
N PRO A 272 21.49 -16.52 17.39
CA PRO A 272 21.86 -16.86 18.77
C PRO A 272 20.76 -17.62 19.51
N GLY A 273 19.74 -18.10 18.81
CA GLY A 273 18.49 -18.54 19.39
C GLY A 273 17.72 -17.34 19.91
N CYS A 274 17.41 -16.37 19.06
CA CYS A 274 16.59 -15.19 19.36
C CYS A 274 15.44 -15.05 18.36
N ASN A 275 14.37 -14.36 18.79
CA ASN A 275 13.31 -13.95 17.88
C ASN A 275 13.87 -12.97 16.83
N GLY A 276 13.20 -12.93 15.69
CA GLY A 276 13.46 -12.06 14.54
C GLY A 276 12.24 -12.09 13.63
N GLU A 277 12.28 -11.39 12.50
CA GLU A 277 11.14 -11.20 11.60
C GLU A 277 11.55 -11.39 10.14
N ILE A 278 10.65 -11.96 9.33
CA ILE A 278 10.87 -12.12 7.89
C ILE A 278 9.67 -11.53 7.14
N ARG A 279 9.94 -10.69 6.14
CA ARG A 279 8.89 -9.96 5.42
C ARG A 279 9.21 -9.86 3.93
N ARG A 280 8.19 -9.94 3.10
CA ARG A 280 8.31 -9.64 1.67
C ARG A 280 8.32 -8.12 1.49
N LEU A 281 9.34 -7.62 0.81
CA LEU A 281 9.50 -6.20 0.46
C LEU A 281 8.89 -5.91 -0.91
N THR A 282 9.24 -6.70 -1.93
CA THR A 282 8.67 -6.60 -3.29
C THR A 282 8.50 -7.97 -3.94
N CYS A 283 7.60 -8.07 -4.92
CA CYS A 283 7.36 -9.29 -5.69
C CYS A 283 7.11 -8.97 -7.17
N VAL A 284 7.73 -9.73 -8.08
CA VAL A 284 7.49 -9.56 -9.52
C VAL A 284 6.04 -9.86 -9.91
N VAL A 285 5.39 -10.78 -9.19
CA VAL A 285 3.98 -11.12 -9.35
C VAL A 285 3.06 -9.92 -9.09
N ASP A 286 3.51 -9.01 -8.22
CA ASP A 286 2.75 -7.82 -7.82
C ASP A 286 3.19 -6.59 -8.64
N GLY A 287 3.95 -6.82 -9.72
CA GLY A 287 4.38 -5.83 -10.70
C GLY A 287 5.68 -5.09 -10.38
N PHE A 288 6.40 -5.49 -9.33
CA PHE A 288 7.71 -4.94 -9.03
C PHE A 288 8.80 -5.49 -9.98
N ASP A 289 9.94 -4.80 -10.02
CA ASP A 289 11.09 -5.18 -10.85
C ASP A 289 11.79 -6.46 -10.37
N LYS A 290 11.75 -6.76 -9.07
CA LYS A 290 12.46 -7.90 -8.46
C LYS A 290 11.70 -8.47 -7.25
N ASN A 291 11.96 -9.74 -6.97
CA ASN A 291 11.65 -10.34 -5.69
C ASN A 291 12.64 -9.85 -4.63
N ARG A 292 12.13 -9.40 -3.49
CA ARG A 292 12.94 -8.97 -2.34
C ARG A 292 12.30 -9.46 -1.06
N ILE A 293 13.05 -10.21 -0.26
CA ILE A 293 12.66 -10.60 1.11
C ILE A 293 13.67 -10.00 2.08
N ILE A 294 13.18 -9.39 3.14
CA ILE A 294 13.99 -8.88 4.24
C ILE A 294 13.86 -9.78 5.47
N HIS A 295 14.93 -9.86 6.25
CA HIS A 295 14.95 -10.54 7.54
C HIS A 295 15.66 -9.67 8.58
N THR A 296 15.09 -9.56 9.77
CA THR A 296 15.70 -8.86 10.90
C THR A 296 15.89 -9.80 12.08
N LEU A 297 17.09 -9.79 12.67
CA LEU A 297 17.42 -10.57 13.86
C LEU A 297 18.69 -10.04 14.54
N ALA A 298 18.93 -10.46 15.77
CA ALA A 298 20.24 -10.32 16.44
C ALA A 298 21.30 -11.18 15.72
N TYR A 299 22.00 -10.61 14.74
CA TYR A 299 22.91 -11.31 13.84
C TYR A 299 24.30 -11.50 14.49
N SER A 300 24.34 -12.32 15.53
CA SER A 300 25.53 -12.56 16.35
C SER A 300 25.47 -13.94 17.02
N GLY A 301 26.49 -14.30 17.80
CA GLY A 301 26.48 -15.50 18.66
C GLY A 301 25.76 -15.28 20.00
N SER A 302 25.32 -14.06 20.28
CA SER A 302 24.58 -13.64 21.47
C SER A 302 23.50 -12.61 21.08
N ARG A 303 22.66 -12.18 22.02
CA ARG A 303 21.68 -11.10 21.81
C ARG A 303 22.36 -9.73 21.74
N THR A 304 23.06 -9.51 20.63
CA THR A 304 23.75 -8.30 20.21
C THR A 304 23.60 -8.15 18.71
N ASN A 305 23.85 -6.97 18.15
CA ASN A 305 23.95 -6.78 16.72
C ASN A 305 22.65 -7.04 15.94
N VAL A 306 21.52 -6.43 16.36
CA VAL A 306 20.30 -6.45 15.54
C VAL A 306 20.64 -5.85 14.17
N SER A 307 20.41 -6.65 13.14
CA SER A 307 20.76 -6.36 11.76
C SER A 307 19.57 -6.66 10.85
N ILE A 308 19.55 -6.01 9.69
CA ILE A 308 18.65 -6.32 8.59
C ILE A 308 19.42 -7.00 7.46
N MET A 309 18.79 -7.99 6.84
CA MET A 309 19.34 -8.78 5.75
C MET A 309 18.36 -8.74 4.56
N LEU A 310 18.90 -8.86 3.34
CA LEU A 310 18.12 -8.84 2.10
C LEU A 310 18.46 -10.05 1.22
N SER A 311 17.42 -10.71 0.72
CA SER A 311 17.49 -11.79 -0.27
C SER A 311 16.74 -11.40 -1.55
N TYR A 312 17.29 -11.82 -2.70
CA TYR A 312 16.70 -11.65 -4.03
C TYR A 312 16.19 -12.95 -4.64
N ASP A 313 16.42 -14.06 -3.94
CA ASP A 313 16.18 -15.43 -4.41
C ASP A 313 15.33 -16.17 -3.38
N GLU A 314 14.21 -15.57 -2.98
CA GLU A 314 13.18 -16.23 -2.16
C GLU A 314 13.71 -16.81 -0.83
N GLY A 315 14.78 -16.22 -0.29
CA GLY A 315 15.39 -16.58 0.99
C GLY A 315 16.56 -17.57 0.92
N PHE A 316 17.00 -17.98 -0.27
CA PHE A 316 18.11 -18.93 -0.43
C PHE A 316 19.47 -18.34 -0.06
N THR A 317 19.76 -17.10 -0.50
CA THR A 317 21.00 -16.39 -0.18
C THR A 317 20.73 -14.98 0.33
N TRP A 318 21.65 -14.46 1.13
CA TRP A 318 21.50 -13.16 1.81
C TRP A 318 22.70 -12.25 1.54
N PRO A 319 22.88 -11.72 0.33
CA PRO A 319 24.09 -10.98 -0.06
C PRO A 319 24.32 -9.70 0.74
N TYR A 320 23.25 -9.03 1.20
CA TYR A 320 23.35 -7.81 2.01
C TYR A 320 22.94 -8.06 3.46
N LYS A 321 23.75 -7.54 4.37
CA LYS A 321 23.57 -7.63 5.83
C LYS A 321 24.04 -6.30 6.41
N LYS A 322 23.15 -5.54 7.03
CA LYS A 322 23.47 -4.21 7.57
C LYS A 322 23.05 -4.08 9.03
N VAL A 323 23.95 -3.55 9.84
CA VAL A 323 23.78 -3.42 11.28
C VAL A 323 22.85 -2.24 11.59
N ILE A 324 21.84 -2.47 12.42
CA ILE A 324 20.93 -1.44 12.95
C ILE A 324 21.37 -1.02 14.36
N GLU A 325 21.68 -1.99 15.21
CA GLU A 325 22.15 -1.74 16.58
C GLU A 325 23.29 -2.70 16.92
N ALA A 326 24.52 -2.17 16.96
CA ALA A 326 25.72 -2.98 17.18
C ALA A 326 25.86 -3.50 18.63
N LYS A 327 25.22 -2.83 19.61
CA LYS A 327 25.34 -3.18 21.03
C LYS A 327 24.38 -4.32 21.41
N GLY A 328 24.14 -4.49 22.71
CA GLY A 328 23.13 -5.44 23.18
C GLY A 328 21.75 -5.05 22.67
N SER A 329 21.12 -6.02 22.05
CA SER A 329 19.87 -5.87 21.31
C SER A 329 19.34 -7.25 20.95
N ALA A 330 18.02 -7.41 20.94
CA ALA A 330 17.40 -8.72 20.89
C ALA A 330 16.26 -8.81 19.87
N TYR A 331 15.01 -8.93 20.31
CA TYR A 331 13.88 -9.22 19.43
C TYR A 331 13.69 -8.07 18.45
N SER A 332 13.23 -8.37 17.24
CA SER A 332 12.93 -7.37 16.21
C SER A 332 11.75 -7.80 15.35
N ALA A 333 10.91 -6.85 14.99
CA ALA A 333 9.83 -6.95 14.01
C ALA A 333 10.03 -5.90 12.91
N VAL A 334 9.54 -6.18 11.70
CA VAL A 334 9.70 -5.31 10.54
C VAL A 334 8.43 -5.27 9.69
N ASP A 335 8.09 -4.08 9.20
CA ASP A 335 7.10 -3.91 8.13
C ASP A 335 7.52 -2.79 7.17
N VAL A 336 6.86 -2.73 6.02
CA VAL A 336 7.23 -1.86 4.90
C VAL A 336 6.04 -1.02 4.45
N THR A 337 6.28 0.25 4.17
CA THR A 337 5.29 1.17 3.58
C THR A 337 5.14 0.96 2.07
N LYS A 338 4.08 1.53 1.47
CA LYS A 338 3.90 1.55 0.00
C LYS A 338 4.97 2.38 -0.73
N GLU A 339 5.72 3.20 -0.02
CA GLU A 339 6.82 4.02 -0.57
C GLU A 339 8.19 3.33 -0.44
N GLY A 340 8.23 2.11 0.09
CA GLY A 340 9.48 1.36 0.27
C GLY A 340 10.29 1.75 1.51
N GLU A 341 9.76 2.60 2.39
CA GLU A 341 10.33 2.81 3.72
C GLU A 341 10.16 1.55 4.57
N ILE A 342 11.22 1.17 5.27
CA ILE A 342 11.28 -0.05 6.09
C ILE A 342 11.39 0.38 7.55
N PHE A 343 10.45 -0.07 8.39
CA PHE A 343 10.44 0.22 9.82
C PHE A 343 10.76 -1.05 10.62
N VAL A 344 11.84 -1.01 11.40
CA VAL A 344 12.28 -2.11 12.26
C VAL A 344 12.04 -1.71 13.72
N TYR A 345 11.12 -2.38 14.40
CA TYR A 345 10.87 -2.21 15.82
C TYR A 345 11.61 -3.27 16.62
N TYR A 346 12.48 -2.88 17.54
CA TYR A 346 13.40 -3.83 18.18
C TYR A 346 13.73 -3.48 19.64
N GLU A 347 14.23 -4.50 20.35
CA GLU A 347 14.74 -4.40 21.70
C GLU A 347 16.22 -3.95 21.68
N LYS A 348 16.53 -2.84 22.36
CA LYS A 348 17.88 -2.31 22.55
C LYS A 348 18.21 -2.29 24.03
N ASP A 349 19.41 -2.69 24.44
CA ASP A 349 19.81 -2.63 25.86
C ASP A 349 19.51 -1.27 26.48
N GLY A 350 18.80 -1.30 27.62
CA GLY A 350 18.37 -0.11 28.36
C GLY A 350 18.79 -0.20 29.83
N ILE A 351 18.35 0.78 30.63
CA ILE A 351 18.69 0.89 32.06
C ILE A 351 18.25 -0.35 32.86
N SER A 352 17.07 -0.89 32.57
CA SER A 352 16.58 -2.11 33.21
C SER A 352 16.94 -3.36 32.41
N THR A 353 16.33 -3.53 31.23
CA THR A 353 16.58 -4.65 30.31
C THR A 353 16.64 -4.14 28.88
N TYR A 354 15.50 -3.71 28.32
CA TYR A 354 15.47 -3.13 26.98
C TYR A 354 14.67 -1.83 26.95
N ASP A 355 15.17 -0.89 26.15
CA ASP A 355 14.38 0.16 25.54
C ASP A 355 13.80 -0.36 24.22
N MET A 356 12.58 0.06 23.89
CA MET A 356 11.92 -0.29 22.64
C MET A 356 12.14 0.81 21.61
N VAL A 357 12.78 0.47 20.50
CA VAL A 357 13.29 1.43 19.51
C VAL A 357 12.76 1.10 18.13
N VAL A 358 12.32 2.10 17.39
CA VAL A 358 12.03 1.98 15.95
C VAL A 358 13.16 2.58 15.14
N ALA A 359 13.69 1.81 14.20
CA ALA A 359 14.57 2.31 13.14
C ALA A 359 13.79 2.43 11.83
N ARG A 360 13.89 3.58 11.16
CA ARG A 360 13.40 3.79 9.79
C ARG A 360 14.59 3.75 8.84
N VAL A 361 14.54 2.84 7.87
CA VAL A 361 15.59 2.62 6.87
C VAL A 361 15.03 2.51 5.46
N THR A 362 15.90 2.60 4.45
CA THR A 362 15.55 2.46 3.03
C THR A 362 16.39 1.40 2.34
N LEU A 363 15.92 0.91 1.18
CA LEU A 363 16.59 -0.16 0.43
C LEU A 363 17.99 0.23 -0.07
N ASP A 364 18.17 1.47 -0.49
CA ASP A 364 19.46 2.04 -0.86
C ASP A 364 20.42 2.10 0.33
N TRP A 365 19.92 2.41 1.54
CA TRP A 365 20.72 2.30 2.75
C TRP A 365 21.15 0.85 2.99
N ILE A 366 20.25 -0.14 2.94
CA ILE A 366 20.58 -1.56 3.17
C ILE A 366 21.68 -2.05 2.22
N THR A 367 21.68 -1.55 0.99
CA THR A 367 22.53 -2.04 -0.10
C THR A 367 23.70 -1.13 -0.47
N ASP A 368 23.97 -0.09 0.33
CA ASP A 368 24.98 0.93 0.05
C ASP A 368 24.83 1.55 -1.36
N GLY A 369 23.57 1.76 -1.78
CA GLY A 369 23.18 2.33 -3.07
C GLY A 369 23.17 1.34 -4.24
N ALA A 370 23.46 0.06 -4.02
CA ALA A 370 23.47 -0.94 -5.10
C ALA A 370 22.05 -1.32 -5.60
N ASP A 371 21.01 -1.05 -4.82
CA ASP A 371 19.62 -1.24 -5.21
C ASP A 371 18.75 -0.10 -4.68
N ASN A 372 17.65 0.18 -5.37
CA ASN A 372 16.71 1.24 -5.01
C ASN A 372 15.28 0.69 -5.09
N TYR A 373 14.40 1.21 -4.23
CA TYR A 373 12.99 0.86 -4.32
C TYR A 373 12.38 1.51 -5.55
N THR A 374 11.67 0.72 -6.35
CA THR A 374 10.88 1.21 -7.48
C THR A 374 9.44 0.77 -7.32
N LYS A 375 8.51 1.70 -7.49
CA LYS A 375 7.07 1.40 -7.51
C LYS A 375 6.74 0.35 -8.59
N PRO A 376 5.66 -0.43 -8.40
CA PRO A 376 5.30 -1.48 -9.33
C PRO A 376 4.97 -0.90 -10.71
N LYS A 377 5.47 -1.57 -11.76
CA LYS A 377 5.36 -1.12 -13.15
C LYS A 377 4.36 -1.93 -13.95
N LEU A 378 4.55 -3.25 -14.06
CA LEU A 378 3.73 -4.09 -14.91
C LEU A 378 3.18 -5.27 -14.13
N LEU A 379 1.87 -5.34 -14.01
CA LEU A 379 1.17 -6.49 -13.47
C LEU A 379 0.44 -7.21 -14.59
N GLN A 380 0.87 -8.43 -14.89
CA GLN A 380 0.30 -9.25 -15.97
C GLN A 380 -0.27 -10.54 -15.40
N TRP A 381 -1.59 -10.60 -15.23
CA TRP A 381 -2.29 -11.74 -14.66
C TRP A 381 -3.25 -12.37 -15.66
N CYS A 382 -3.35 -13.69 -15.59
CA CYS A 382 -4.34 -14.48 -16.29
C CYS A 382 -5.27 -15.13 -15.26
N LEU A 383 -6.56 -14.81 -15.32
CA LEU A 383 -7.56 -15.22 -14.35
C LEU A 383 -8.14 -16.56 -14.80
N THR A 384 -7.74 -17.62 -14.10
CA THR A 384 -8.21 -18.99 -14.32
C THR A 384 -8.04 -19.88 -13.09
N ASP A 385 -8.92 -20.86 -12.94
CA ASP A 385 -8.81 -21.92 -11.91
C ASP A 385 -7.82 -23.03 -12.29
N LYS A 386 -7.36 -23.05 -13.55
CA LYS A 386 -6.39 -24.03 -14.03
C LYS A 386 -4.97 -23.66 -13.61
N LYS A 387 -4.14 -24.67 -13.35
CA LYS A 387 -2.71 -24.48 -13.03
C LYS A 387 -1.87 -24.10 -14.24
N GLU A 388 -2.32 -24.47 -15.43
CA GLU A 388 -1.70 -24.20 -16.73
C GLU A 388 -2.81 -23.94 -17.75
N ASN A 389 -2.60 -23.00 -18.69
CA ASN A 389 -3.59 -22.66 -19.70
C ASN A 389 -2.97 -21.98 -20.92
N ASP A 390 -3.03 -22.63 -22.08
CA ASP A 390 -2.46 -22.15 -23.35
C ASP A 390 -3.14 -20.87 -23.89
N GLN A 391 -4.29 -20.49 -23.34
CA GLN A 391 -4.98 -19.24 -23.69
C GLN A 391 -4.39 -18.02 -22.96
N CYS A 392 -3.62 -18.25 -21.89
CA CYS A 392 -2.97 -17.17 -21.16
C CYS A 392 -1.78 -16.60 -21.94
N PRO A 393 -1.60 -15.28 -22.00
CA PRO A 393 -0.42 -14.68 -22.61
C PRO A 393 0.87 -15.15 -21.93
N GLU A 394 1.94 -15.30 -22.70
CA GLU A 394 3.26 -15.67 -22.19
C GLU A 394 3.73 -14.71 -21.09
N GLY A 395 4.28 -15.27 -20.00
CA GLY A 395 4.75 -14.51 -18.85
C GLY A 395 3.65 -14.03 -17.88
N SER A 396 2.39 -14.42 -18.09
CA SER A 396 1.31 -14.11 -17.16
C SER A 396 1.39 -14.96 -15.90
N TYR A 397 1.01 -14.36 -14.76
CA TYR A 397 0.79 -15.10 -13.52
C TYR A 397 -0.65 -15.61 -13.45
N LEU A 398 -0.84 -16.89 -13.12
CA LEU A 398 -2.15 -17.53 -13.08
C LEU A 398 -2.76 -17.42 -11.68
N PHE A 399 -3.97 -16.88 -11.59
CA PHE A 399 -4.71 -16.75 -10.34
C PHE A 399 -6.20 -16.99 -10.53
N ASN A 400 -6.86 -17.47 -9.48
CA ASN A 400 -8.30 -17.58 -9.46
C ASN A 400 -8.97 -16.30 -8.96
N GLU A 401 -10.31 -16.27 -9.07
CA GLU A 401 -11.14 -15.17 -8.58
C GLU A 401 -10.92 -14.89 -7.09
N LYS A 402 -10.77 -15.93 -6.25
CA LYS A 402 -10.52 -15.75 -4.81
C LYS A 402 -9.27 -14.90 -4.54
N VAL A 403 -8.16 -15.16 -5.23
CA VAL A 403 -6.94 -14.37 -5.07
C VAL A 403 -7.13 -12.95 -5.58
N PHE A 404 -7.81 -12.77 -6.71
CA PHE A 404 -8.15 -11.44 -7.22
C PHE A 404 -8.94 -10.61 -6.19
N ASP A 405 -9.98 -11.19 -5.59
CA ASP A 405 -10.86 -10.55 -4.62
C ASP A 405 -10.16 -10.09 -3.35
N GLN A 406 -9.13 -10.81 -2.92
CA GLN A 406 -8.41 -10.57 -1.68
C GLN A 406 -7.20 -9.65 -1.91
N TYR A 407 -6.54 -9.79 -3.06
CA TYR A 407 -5.28 -9.09 -3.34
C TYR A 407 -5.45 -7.85 -4.21
N VAL A 408 -6.20 -7.93 -5.31
CA VAL A 408 -6.27 -6.82 -6.29
C VAL A 408 -7.21 -5.73 -5.82
N GLU A 409 -8.34 -6.09 -5.24
CA GLU A 409 -9.29 -5.10 -4.71
C GLU A 409 -8.78 -4.36 -3.46
N SER A 410 -7.63 -4.79 -2.90
CA SER A 410 -7.02 -4.18 -1.72
C SER A 410 -5.84 -3.26 -2.01
N TYR A 411 -5.53 -2.99 -3.30
CA TYR A 411 -4.45 -2.08 -3.67
C TYR A 411 -4.63 -0.67 -3.09
N ILE A 412 -3.63 -0.22 -2.34
CA ILE A 412 -3.43 1.19 -1.94
C ILE A 412 -2.38 1.90 -2.82
N LEU A 413 -1.73 1.13 -3.70
CA LEU A 413 -0.78 1.55 -4.73
C LEU A 413 -0.93 0.59 -5.91
N TYR A 414 -1.36 1.08 -7.06
CA TYR A 414 -1.44 0.26 -8.27
C TYR A 414 -0.09 0.18 -8.99
N PRO A 415 0.14 -0.88 -9.79
CA PRO A 415 1.12 -0.87 -10.87
C PRO A 415 0.82 0.24 -11.89
N GLU A 416 1.86 0.76 -12.57
CA GLU A 416 1.71 1.72 -13.67
C GLU A 416 0.88 1.16 -14.83
N GLU A 417 1.06 -0.12 -15.13
CA GLU A 417 0.39 -0.87 -16.17
C GLU A 417 -0.21 -2.17 -15.62
N ILE A 418 -1.48 -2.40 -15.91
CA ILE A 418 -2.20 -3.62 -15.58
C ILE A 418 -2.61 -4.31 -16.88
N ARG A 419 -2.34 -5.62 -16.97
CA ARG A 419 -2.79 -6.50 -18.03
C ARG A 419 -3.53 -7.68 -17.41
N TYR A 420 -4.84 -7.74 -17.62
CA TYR A 420 -5.68 -8.84 -17.20
C TYR A 420 -6.24 -9.57 -18.40
N THR A 421 -6.06 -10.89 -18.40
CA THR A 421 -6.74 -11.81 -19.30
C THR A 421 -7.68 -12.69 -18.48
N PHE A 422 -8.97 -12.69 -18.82
CA PHE A 422 -9.98 -13.49 -18.15
C PHE A 422 -10.33 -14.67 -19.04
N VAL A 423 -10.00 -15.89 -18.60
CA VAL A 423 -10.31 -17.11 -19.34
C VAL A 423 -11.61 -17.74 -18.85
N ASP A 424 -11.76 -17.78 -17.52
CA ASP A 424 -12.97 -18.28 -16.88
C ASP A 424 -14.02 -17.15 -16.74
N GLU A 425 -15.28 -17.52 -16.45
CA GLU A 425 -16.33 -16.54 -16.18
C GLU A 425 -15.93 -15.67 -14.98
N PHE A 426 -16.15 -14.36 -15.07
CA PHE A 426 -15.73 -13.41 -14.05
C PHE A 426 -16.86 -12.47 -13.65
N ARG A 427 -16.84 -12.05 -12.38
CA ARG A 427 -17.82 -11.11 -11.82
C ARG A 427 -17.50 -9.65 -12.16
N ASP A 428 -18.47 -8.79 -11.90
CA ASP A 428 -18.26 -7.34 -11.91
C ASP A 428 -17.30 -6.92 -10.77
N PHE A 429 -16.46 -5.93 -11.01
CA PHE A 429 -15.57 -5.36 -9.97
C PHE A 429 -15.33 -3.86 -10.15
N THR A 430 -14.68 -3.25 -9.16
CA THR A 430 -14.42 -1.80 -9.11
C THR A 430 -12.92 -1.49 -9.13
N VAL A 431 -12.52 -0.45 -9.85
CA VAL A 431 -11.16 0.10 -9.88
C VAL A 431 -11.19 1.54 -9.37
N ASN A 432 -10.42 1.85 -8.33
CA ASN A 432 -10.39 3.20 -7.74
C ASN A 432 -9.23 4.04 -8.28
N LEU A 433 -9.51 4.90 -9.25
CA LEU A 433 -8.54 5.77 -9.90
C LEU A 433 -8.02 6.91 -9.01
N SER A 434 -8.48 7.03 -7.76
CA SER A 434 -7.89 7.95 -6.77
C SER A 434 -6.53 7.47 -6.27
N TYR A 435 -6.24 6.17 -6.34
CA TYR A 435 -4.94 5.64 -5.95
C TYR A 435 -3.88 5.93 -7.02
N GLU A 436 -2.64 6.07 -6.58
CA GLU A 436 -1.48 6.25 -7.47
C GLU A 436 -1.20 4.98 -8.27
N GLY A 437 -0.49 5.13 -9.40
CA GLY A 437 0.02 4.02 -10.20
C GLY A 437 -0.66 3.94 -11.55
N LEU A 438 -1.90 3.46 -11.59
CA LEU A 438 -2.55 3.01 -12.82
C LEU A 438 -2.67 4.10 -13.89
N ASN A 439 -1.78 4.00 -14.89
CA ASN A 439 -1.73 4.84 -16.09
C ASN A 439 -2.27 4.07 -17.29
N THR A 440 -1.98 2.77 -17.38
CA THR A 440 -2.36 1.95 -18.52
C THR A 440 -3.08 0.68 -18.06
N GLY A 441 -4.26 0.39 -18.61
CA GLY A 441 -5.01 -0.83 -18.31
C GLY A 441 -5.39 -1.59 -19.57
N PHE A 442 -5.08 -2.88 -19.62
CA PHE A 442 -5.51 -3.80 -20.65
C PHE A 442 -6.37 -4.89 -20.00
N TYR A 443 -7.61 -4.99 -20.45
CA TYR A 443 -8.57 -5.97 -19.94
C TYR A 443 -9.12 -6.76 -21.13
N ASP A 444 -8.81 -8.06 -21.15
CA ASP A 444 -9.15 -8.97 -22.24
C ASP A 444 -9.97 -10.15 -21.72
N ASN A 445 -11.24 -10.20 -22.09
CA ASN A 445 -12.13 -11.29 -21.69
C ASN A 445 -12.32 -12.29 -22.84
N LEU A 446 -11.73 -13.47 -22.67
CA LEU A 446 -11.85 -14.57 -23.63
C LEU A 446 -13.14 -15.39 -23.43
N ASN A 447 -13.87 -15.15 -22.33
CA ASN A 447 -15.15 -15.79 -22.05
C ASN A 447 -16.29 -15.13 -22.85
N SER A 448 -17.30 -15.91 -23.26
CA SER A 448 -18.44 -15.38 -24.02
C SER A 448 -19.34 -14.46 -23.21
N LYS A 449 -19.37 -14.59 -21.88
CA LYS A 449 -20.14 -13.74 -20.99
C LYS A 449 -19.34 -12.48 -20.63
N LYS A 450 -19.89 -11.32 -20.97
CA LYS A 450 -19.34 -10.01 -20.55
C LYS A 450 -19.68 -9.73 -19.09
N PHE A 451 -18.79 -9.00 -18.44
CA PHE A 451 -18.98 -8.43 -17.11
C PHE A 451 -18.60 -6.93 -17.12
N ASN A 452 -18.91 -6.24 -16.03
CA ASN A 452 -18.69 -4.81 -15.90
C ASN A 452 -17.45 -4.49 -15.06
N ILE A 453 -16.69 -3.47 -15.47
CA ILE A 453 -15.64 -2.86 -14.63
C ILE A 453 -16.07 -1.43 -14.31
N ASN A 454 -16.31 -1.16 -13.03
CA ASN A 454 -16.70 0.16 -12.56
C ASN A 454 -15.46 0.95 -12.13
N PHE A 455 -15.12 1.99 -12.88
CA PHE A 455 -14.05 2.90 -12.50
C PHE A 455 -14.63 4.03 -11.65
N VAL A 456 -14.01 4.29 -10.50
CA VAL A 456 -14.45 5.31 -9.55
C VAL A 456 -13.28 6.17 -9.10
N GLY A 457 -13.58 7.35 -8.54
CA GLY A 457 -12.56 8.23 -8.00
C GLY A 457 -11.73 8.94 -9.08
N SER A 458 -10.83 9.81 -8.62
CA SER A 458 -10.01 10.66 -9.48
C SER A 458 -8.80 11.16 -8.70
N ARG A 459 -7.63 11.20 -9.33
CA ARG A 459 -6.46 11.91 -8.78
C ARG A 459 -6.33 13.28 -9.43
N ASN A 460 -6.09 14.31 -8.62
CA ASN A 460 -5.80 15.66 -9.13
C ASN A 460 -4.29 15.79 -9.37
N VAL A 461 -3.81 15.20 -10.46
CA VAL A 461 -2.40 15.30 -10.87
C VAL A 461 -2.33 16.06 -12.18
N GLU A 462 -1.42 17.04 -12.27
CA GLU A 462 -1.13 17.71 -13.55
C GLU A 462 -0.73 16.66 -14.60
N ASN A 463 -1.36 16.70 -15.77
CA ASN A 463 -1.12 15.75 -16.86
C ASN A 463 -1.46 14.28 -16.55
N ASP A 464 -2.49 14.02 -15.73
CA ASP A 464 -3.07 12.68 -15.63
C ASP A 464 -3.62 12.23 -17.00
N ASN A 465 -2.84 11.40 -17.71
CA ASN A 465 -3.19 10.87 -19.01
C ASN A 465 -3.13 9.34 -18.96
N ARG A 466 -4.31 8.72 -19.01
CA ARG A 466 -4.49 7.29 -18.86
C ARG A 466 -4.93 6.65 -20.15
N GLN A 467 -4.58 5.38 -20.32
CA GLN A 467 -4.94 4.60 -21.50
C GLN A 467 -5.56 3.28 -21.09
N PHE A 468 -6.79 3.03 -21.56
CA PHE A 468 -7.51 1.81 -21.26
C PHE A 468 -7.91 1.09 -22.52
N THR A 469 -7.64 -0.21 -22.57
CA THR A 469 -8.07 -1.12 -23.63
C THR A 469 -9.01 -2.16 -23.04
N PHE A 470 -10.21 -2.26 -23.61
CA PHE A 470 -11.22 -3.23 -23.19
C PHE A 470 -11.61 -4.10 -24.39
N LYS A 471 -11.48 -5.40 -24.21
CA LYS A 471 -11.95 -6.39 -25.18
C LYS A 471 -13.00 -7.27 -24.53
N ASN A 472 -14.21 -7.25 -25.09
CA ASN A 472 -15.35 -8.04 -24.63
C ASN A 472 -15.71 -7.83 -23.14
N ILE A 473 -15.61 -6.58 -22.68
CA ILE A 473 -15.87 -6.14 -21.30
C ILE A 473 -16.64 -4.82 -21.34
N ASN A 474 -17.51 -4.56 -20.36
CA ASN A 474 -18.27 -3.31 -20.30
C ASN A 474 -17.71 -2.36 -19.22
N PRO A 475 -16.88 -1.37 -19.58
CA PRO A 475 -16.37 -0.40 -18.62
C PRO A 475 -17.39 0.70 -18.29
N THR A 476 -17.39 1.15 -17.04
CA THR A 476 -18.15 2.33 -16.58
C THR A 476 -17.19 3.38 -16.02
N PHE A 477 -17.27 4.62 -16.49
CA PHE A 477 -16.46 5.75 -16.03
C PHE A 477 -17.33 6.96 -15.66
N PRO A 478 -17.00 7.72 -14.60
CA PRO A 478 -17.64 9.01 -14.36
C PRO A 478 -17.21 10.04 -15.41
N TYR A 479 -18.12 10.95 -15.75
CA TYR A 479 -17.95 11.95 -16.81
C TYR A 479 -16.65 12.77 -16.67
N ASN A 480 -16.26 13.14 -15.46
CA ASN A 480 -15.02 13.90 -15.24
C ASN A 480 -13.74 13.13 -15.61
N GLN A 481 -13.75 11.79 -15.58
CA GLN A 481 -12.57 10.96 -15.85
C GLN A 481 -12.31 10.72 -17.34
N ILE A 482 -13.26 11.03 -18.23
CA ILE A 482 -13.04 10.86 -19.66
C ILE A 482 -11.99 11.84 -20.20
N TYR A 483 -11.84 13.00 -19.56
CA TYR A 483 -10.89 14.05 -19.97
C TYR A 483 -9.43 13.70 -19.68
N THR A 484 -9.20 12.76 -18.77
CA THR A 484 -7.88 12.26 -18.39
C THR A 484 -7.62 10.85 -18.93
N SER A 485 -8.53 10.28 -19.73
CA SER A 485 -8.48 8.88 -20.15
C SER A 485 -8.71 8.70 -21.66
N SER A 486 -7.95 7.82 -22.31
CA SER A 486 -8.20 7.31 -23.67
C SER A 486 -8.73 5.89 -23.61
N PHE A 487 -9.62 5.57 -24.55
CA PHE A 487 -10.29 4.28 -24.60
C PHE A 487 -10.06 3.62 -25.96
N THR A 488 -9.64 2.36 -25.93
CA THR A 488 -9.65 1.42 -27.06
C THR A 488 -10.67 0.35 -26.73
N LEU A 489 -11.68 0.18 -27.58
CA LEU A 489 -12.79 -0.74 -27.36
C LEU A 489 -12.81 -1.83 -28.44
N GLU A 490 -13.11 -3.07 -28.05
CA GLU A 490 -13.37 -4.17 -28.97
C GLU A 490 -14.56 -4.97 -28.41
N ASN A 491 -15.67 -5.06 -29.16
CA ASN A 491 -16.90 -5.73 -28.71
C ASN A 491 -17.31 -5.32 -27.28
N SER A 492 -17.31 -4.02 -26.96
CA SER A 492 -17.46 -3.52 -25.58
C SER A 492 -18.48 -2.38 -25.51
N GLU A 493 -19.23 -2.28 -24.41
CA GLU A 493 -20.12 -1.14 -24.13
C GLU A 493 -19.50 -0.24 -23.06
N LEU A 494 -19.06 0.96 -23.46
CA LEU A 494 -18.54 1.98 -22.54
C LEU A 494 -19.70 2.81 -21.98
N THR A 495 -19.83 2.85 -20.66
CA THR A 495 -20.82 3.69 -19.96
C THR A 495 -20.14 4.90 -19.33
N ILE A 496 -20.64 6.10 -19.61
CA ILE A 496 -20.24 7.36 -18.97
C ILE A 496 -21.35 7.78 -18.01
N THR A 497 -21.04 7.93 -16.73
CA THR A 497 -22.02 8.30 -15.69
C THR A 497 -21.94 9.77 -15.29
N GLY A 498 -23.07 10.36 -14.92
CA GLY A 498 -23.12 11.73 -14.38
C GLY A 498 -22.79 12.83 -15.39
N ALA A 499 -23.06 12.62 -16.68
CA ALA A 499 -22.84 13.65 -17.68
C ALA A 499 -23.87 14.78 -17.49
N SER A 500 -23.38 16.01 -17.34
CA SER A 500 -24.21 17.21 -17.16
C SER A 500 -23.44 18.45 -17.58
N ASP A 501 -24.18 19.49 -17.97
CA ASP A 501 -23.67 20.78 -18.43
C ASP A 501 -22.51 20.61 -19.42
N CYS A 502 -22.79 19.91 -20.53
CA CYS A 502 -21.79 19.63 -21.56
C CYS A 502 -22.37 19.61 -22.97
N TYR A 503 -21.49 19.80 -23.94
CA TYR A 503 -21.75 19.60 -25.35
C TYR A 503 -21.24 18.22 -25.77
N ILE A 504 -22.05 17.51 -26.54
CA ILE A 504 -21.72 16.21 -27.11
C ILE A 504 -21.91 16.31 -28.62
N LYS A 505 -20.81 16.17 -29.35
CA LYS A 505 -20.79 16.23 -30.81
C LYS A 505 -20.56 14.86 -31.40
N ILE A 506 -21.38 14.47 -32.37
CA ILE A 506 -21.29 13.16 -33.03
C ILE A 506 -20.83 13.33 -34.47
N GLY A 507 -19.73 12.69 -34.86
CA GLY A 507 -19.25 12.71 -36.25
C GLY A 507 -17.83 12.16 -36.42
N ASN A 508 -17.42 11.87 -37.66
CA ASN A 508 -16.10 11.32 -37.98
C ASN A 508 -15.75 10.01 -37.24
N GLY A 509 -16.73 9.12 -37.01
CA GLY A 509 -16.51 7.87 -36.26
C GLY A 509 -16.20 8.08 -34.77
N GLN A 510 -16.46 9.27 -34.22
CA GLN A 510 -16.14 9.65 -32.85
C GLN A 510 -17.30 10.40 -32.18
N VAL A 511 -17.30 10.36 -30.85
CA VAL A 511 -18.15 11.18 -29.99
C VAL A 511 -17.24 12.14 -29.21
N THR A 512 -17.45 13.44 -29.37
CA THR A 512 -16.63 14.48 -28.75
C THR A 512 -17.38 15.17 -27.63
N PHE A 513 -16.79 15.17 -26.44
CA PHE A 513 -17.31 15.82 -25.23
C PHE A 513 -16.59 17.14 -25.00
N ARG A 514 -17.34 18.20 -24.71
CA ARG A 514 -16.83 19.53 -24.37
C ARG A 514 -17.61 20.08 -23.17
N PRO A 515 -16.97 20.48 -22.07
CA PRO A 515 -17.69 21.02 -20.92
C PRO A 515 -18.32 22.39 -21.25
N TYR A 516 -19.43 22.73 -20.58
CA TYR A 516 -20.17 23.98 -20.82
C TYR A 516 -19.53 25.23 -20.18
N ILE A 517 -18.53 25.10 -19.30
CA ILE A 517 -18.05 26.18 -18.42
C ILE A 517 -17.62 27.43 -19.22
N THR A 518 -18.36 28.51 -18.95
CA THR A 518 -18.19 29.88 -19.43
C THR A 518 -17.67 30.79 -18.31
N ALA A 519 -16.45 30.56 -17.81
CA ALA A 519 -15.71 31.54 -17.02
C ALA A 519 -14.22 31.21 -16.98
N GLN A 520 -13.40 32.15 -17.46
CA GLN A 520 -11.95 32.26 -17.28
C GLN A 520 -11.10 31.01 -17.61
N GLY A 521 -10.68 30.89 -18.88
CA GLY A 521 -9.35 30.38 -19.22
C GLY A 521 -9.23 28.97 -19.83
N LEU A 522 -10.24 28.09 -19.72
CA LEU A 522 -10.14 26.71 -20.26
C LEU A 522 -11.10 26.49 -21.44
N ARG A 523 -10.88 27.19 -22.56
CA ARG A 523 -11.58 26.94 -23.84
C ARG A 523 -11.14 25.66 -24.56
N ALA A 524 -10.38 24.74 -23.92
CA ALA A 524 -9.56 23.76 -24.65
C ALA A 524 -9.58 22.29 -24.15
N LEU A 525 -10.52 21.88 -23.30
CA LEU A 525 -10.66 20.46 -22.92
C LEU A 525 -11.76 19.79 -23.75
N GLU A 526 -11.47 19.50 -25.01
CA GLU A 526 -12.28 18.60 -25.83
C GLU A 526 -11.76 17.17 -25.71
N ARG A 527 -12.68 16.20 -25.62
CA ARG A 527 -12.32 14.78 -25.62
C ARG A 527 -13.12 14.00 -26.64
N SER A 528 -12.44 13.42 -27.62
CA SER A 528 -13.06 12.54 -28.61
C SER A 528 -12.83 11.07 -28.25
N ILE A 529 -13.90 10.28 -28.31
CA ILE A 529 -13.90 8.84 -28.09
C ILE A 529 -14.31 8.15 -29.38
N SER A 530 -13.46 7.27 -29.89
CA SER A 530 -13.77 6.42 -31.05
C SER A 530 -14.67 5.24 -30.64
N ILE A 531 -15.76 5.03 -31.38
CA ILE A 531 -16.68 3.90 -31.17
C ILE A 531 -16.57 2.97 -32.39
N PRO A 532 -15.81 1.87 -32.29
CA PRO A 532 -15.64 0.93 -33.39
C PRO A 532 -16.86 0.01 -33.55
N SER A 533 -16.92 -0.72 -34.67
CA SER A 533 -17.99 -1.69 -34.95
C SER A 533 -18.23 -2.64 -33.77
N ASN A 534 -19.50 -2.98 -33.54
CA ASN A 534 -19.94 -3.85 -32.45
C ASN A 534 -19.62 -3.33 -31.03
N SER A 535 -19.26 -2.06 -30.89
CA SER A 535 -19.13 -1.38 -29.60
C SER A 535 -20.23 -0.34 -29.42
N LYS A 536 -20.53 -0.01 -28.16
CA LYS A 536 -21.61 0.94 -27.81
C LYS A 536 -21.09 1.99 -26.84
N LEU A 537 -21.66 3.19 -26.93
CA LEU A 537 -21.45 4.25 -25.94
C LEU A 537 -22.77 4.54 -25.24
N ARG A 538 -22.80 4.38 -23.92
CA ARG A 538 -23.92 4.77 -23.08
C ARG A 538 -23.55 6.00 -22.26
N ILE A 539 -24.43 6.99 -22.22
CA ILE A 539 -24.23 8.24 -21.48
C ILE A 539 -25.41 8.41 -20.54
N GLN A 540 -25.17 8.39 -19.24
CA GLN A 540 -26.17 8.72 -18.23
C GLN A 540 -26.22 10.23 -18.06
N ASN A 541 -27.30 10.85 -18.53
CA ASN A 541 -27.56 12.28 -18.40
C ASN A 541 -28.11 12.59 -17.01
N THR A 542 -27.45 13.47 -16.26
CA THR A 542 -27.92 13.94 -14.95
C THR A 542 -28.20 15.44 -14.91
N GLY A 543 -28.19 16.11 -16.06
CA GLY A 543 -28.40 17.56 -16.15
C GLY A 543 -28.72 18.00 -17.57
N ARG A 544 -28.02 19.03 -18.06
CA ARG A 544 -28.20 19.57 -19.42
C ARG A 544 -27.13 19.06 -20.38
N ILE A 545 -27.55 18.46 -21.49
CA ILE A 545 -26.68 18.07 -22.59
C ILE A 545 -27.07 18.86 -23.84
N TYR A 546 -26.08 19.43 -24.53
CA TYR A 546 -26.24 20.04 -25.84
C TYR A 546 -25.71 19.08 -26.90
N LEU A 547 -26.60 18.47 -27.69
CA LEU A 547 -26.28 17.44 -28.67
C LEU A 547 -26.10 18.08 -30.05
N GLU A 548 -24.86 18.07 -30.55
CA GLU A 548 -24.47 18.68 -31.83
C GLU A 548 -24.23 17.62 -32.91
N ASN A 549 -24.66 17.90 -34.13
CA ASN A 549 -24.28 17.11 -35.31
C ASN A 549 -22.92 17.55 -35.85
N GLY A 550 -22.02 16.60 -36.12
CA GLY A 550 -20.76 16.82 -36.83
C GLY A 550 -20.97 17.22 -38.30
N ASN A 551 -19.88 17.58 -38.99
CA ASN A 551 -19.94 18.05 -40.38
C ASN A 551 -20.70 17.04 -41.27
N GLN A 552 -21.76 17.50 -41.94
CA GLN A 552 -22.79 16.67 -42.60
C GLN A 552 -22.27 15.71 -43.70
N GLN A 553 -21.02 15.84 -44.15
CA GLN A 553 -20.43 15.00 -45.20
C GLN A 553 -19.74 13.71 -44.67
N SER A 554 -19.62 13.53 -43.35
CA SER A 554 -18.82 12.43 -42.75
C SER A 554 -19.40 11.85 -41.45
N VAL A 555 -20.71 12.00 -41.21
CA VAL A 555 -21.39 11.43 -40.03
C VAL A 555 -21.69 9.95 -40.28
N LYS A 556 -20.66 9.11 -40.18
CA LYS A 556 -20.80 7.66 -40.06
C LYS A 556 -20.15 7.21 -38.76
N LEU A 557 -20.93 6.62 -37.87
CA LEU A 557 -20.38 5.65 -36.93
C LEU A 557 -20.18 4.33 -37.69
N MET A 558 -19.30 3.46 -37.19
CA MET A 558 -19.14 2.16 -37.83
C MET A 558 -20.42 1.32 -37.66
N GLU A 559 -20.70 0.44 -38.62
CA GLU A 559 -21.89 -0.41 -38.64
C GLU A 559 -22.09 -1.17 -37.32
N GLY A 560 -23.32 -1.16 -36.79
CA GLY A 560 -23.69 -1.78 -35.52
C GLY A 560 -23.39 -0.95 -34.26
N SER A 561 -22.76 0.22 -34.39
CA SER A 561 -22.49 1.13 -33.26
C SER A 561 -23.70 2.01 -32.96
N ASN A 562 -24.03 2.21 -31.68
CA ASN A 562 -25.09 3.11 -31.25
C ASN A 562 -24.66 3.92 -30.02
N ILE A 563 -25.23 5.13 -29.92
CA ILE A 563 -25.10 6.00 -28.76
C ILE A 563 -26.43 5.96 -28.02
N VAL A 564 -26.39 5.61 -26.74
CA VAL A 564 -27.58 5.54 -25.89
C VAL A 564 -27.46 6.59 -24.80
N ILE A 565 -28.38 7.55 -24.76
CA ILE A 565 -28.44 8.56 -23.71
C ILE A 565 -29.56 8.16 -22.74
N THR A 566 -29.19 7.70 -21.55
CA THR A 566 -30.12 7.29 -20.50
C THR A 566 -30.40 8.44 -19.54
N ALA A 567 -31.64 8.57 -19.10
CA ALA A 567 -32.00 9.51 -18.05
C ALA A 567 -31.48 9.04 -16.69
N GLY A 568 -30.69 9.88 -16.00
CA GLY A 568 -30.15 9.62 -14.67
C GLY A 568 -30.88 10.36 -13.55
N THR A 569 -31.76 11.31 -13.89
CA THR A 569 -32.59 12.06 -12.93
C THR A 569 -34.02 12.20 -13.42
N GLU A 570 -34.94 12.61 -12.53
CA GLU A 570 -36.35 12.91 -12.86
C GLU A 570 -36.49 13.95 -13.98
N LYS A 571 -35.50 14.84 -14.14
CA LYS A 571 -35.48 15.88 -15.16
C LYS A 571 -34.08 16.02 -15.77
N SER A 572 -33.79 15.16 -16.75
CA SER A 572 -32.57 15.23 -17.55
C SER A 572 -32.89 15.93 -18.87
N GLU A 573 -32.20 17.00 -19.23
CA GLU A 573 -32.52 17.84 -20.39
C GLU A 573 -31.50 17.62 -21.51
N ILE A 574 -31.98 17.52 -22.76
CA ILE A 574 -31.16 17.36 -23.96
C ILE A 574 -31.62 18.40 -24.97
N TYR A 575 -30.71 19.28 -25.40
CA TYR A 575 -30.97 20.29 -26.43
C TYR A 575 -30.27 19.84 -27.72
N VAL A 576 -31.05 19.49 -28.74
CA VAL A 576 -30.51 19.09 -30.04
C VAL A 576 -30.24 20.34 -30.88
N GLU A 577 -28.98 20.58 -31.19
CA GLU A 577 -28.52 21.76 -31.92
C GLU A 577 -28.10 21.41 -33.36
N GLY A 578 -28.27 22.39 -34.25
CA GLY A 578 -27.94 22.26 -35.67
C GLY A 578 -28.91 21.35 -36.44
N LYS A 579 -28.60 21.13 -37.72
CA LYS A 579 -29.43 20.33 -38.64
C LYS A 579 -29.03 18.86 -38.64
N TRP A 580 -30.01 17.98 -38.45
CA TRP A 580 -29.84 16.54 -38.43
C TRP A 580 -30.44 15.87 -39.68
N THR A 581 -29.85 14.75 -40.08
CA THR A 581 -30.42 13.83 -41.10
C THR A 581 -30.95 12.58 -40.41
N GLN A 582 -31.85 11.85 -41.08
CA GLN A 582 -32.34 10.56 -40.60
C GLN A 582 -31.19 9.58 -40.26
N GLU A 583 -30.15 9.57 -41.09
CA GLU A 583 -28.97 8.71 -40.92
C GLU A 583 -28.18 9.05 -39.64
N SER A 584 -28.06 10.33 -39.28
CA SER A 584 -27.39 10.76 -38.06
C SER A 584 -28.25 10.61 -36.80
N ALA A 585 -29.57 10.85 -36.92
CA ALA A 585 -30.49 10.79 -35.79
C ALA A 585 -30.70 9.35 -35.29
N GLN A 586 -30.78 8.37 -36.19
CA GLN A 586 -30.92 6.95 -35.84
C GLN A 586 -29.72 6.37 -35.07
N LEU A 587 -28.59 7.08 -35.03
CA LEU A 587 -27.40 6.67 -34.25
C LEU A 587 -27.55 6.96 -32.75
N VAL A 588 -28.56 7.75 -32.36
CA VAL A 588 -28.79 8.20 -30.99
C VAL A 588 -30.14 7.68 -30.52
N THR A 589 -30.12 6.92 -29.44
CA THR A 589 -31.31 6.44 -28.74
C THR A 589 -31.44 7.15 -27.40
N PHE A 590 -32.62 7.70 -27.12
CA PHE A 590 -32.95 8.25 -25.81
C PHE A 590 -33.72 7.20 -24.99
N GLU A 591 -33.19 6.84 -23.82
CA GLU A 591 -33.80 5.85 -22.93
C GLU A 591 -34.22 6.50 -21.61
N ASN A 592 -35.47 6.28 -21.20
CA ASN A 592 -35.99 6.68 -19.89
C ASN A 592 -35.91 5.50 -18.93
N ASN A 593 -35.76 5.75 -17.63
CA ASN A 593 -35.65 4.69 -16.62
C ASN A 593 -36.54 4.98 -15.40
N GLY A 594 -37.67 4.28 -15.30
CA GLY A 594 -38.61 4.43 -14.19
C GLY A 594 -39.10 5.87 -14.04
N THR A 595 -38.71 6.53 -12.95
CA THR A 595 -39.01 7.96 -12.69
C THR A 595 -38.09 8.92 -13.42
N SER A 596 -36.92 8.47 -13.90
CA SER A 596 -35.96 9.31 -14.62
C SER A 596 -36.36 9.48 -16.08
N LYS A 597 -36.42 10.73 -16.53
CA LYS A 597 -36.84 11.09 -17.89
C LYS A 597 -35.86 12.05 -18.56
N ASN A 598 -35.60 11.78 -19.83
CA ASN A 598 -34.98 12.71 -20.75
C ASN A 598 -36.08 13.60 -21.35
N PHE A 599 -35.85 14.91 -21.34
CA PHE A 599 -36.65 15.91 -22.04
C PHE A 599 -35.80 16.40 -23.22
N VAL A 600 -36.21 16.03 -24.44
CA VAL A 600 -35.43 16.26 -25.66
C VAL A 600 -35.99 17.47 -26.41
N TYR A 601 -35.34 18.61 -26.27
CA TYR A 601 -35.71 19.85 -26.95
C TYR A 601 -35.07 19.90 -28.34
N ILE A 602 -35.89 20.07 -29.37
CA ILE A 602 -35.44 20.13 -30.77
C ILE A 602 -35.94 21.40 -31.46
N ASN A 603 -35.16 21.93 -32.40
CA ASN A 603 -35.66 22.95 -33.33
C ASN A 603 -36.64 22.33 -34.32
N LYS A 604 -37.58 23.14 -34.84
CA LYS A 604 -38.59 22.73 -35.84
C LYS A 604 -38.00 22.04 -37.08
N GLU A 605 -36.81 22.42 -37.50
CA GLU A 605 -36.10 21.80 -38.63
C GLU A 605 -35.71 20.32 -38.41
N ASN A 606 -35.74 19.82 -37.17
CA ASN A 606 -35.42 18.44 -36.82
C ASN A 606 -36.66 17.61 -36.41
N GLU A 607 -37.88 18.16 -36.54
CA GLU A 607 -39.14 17.51 -36.12
C GLU A 607 -39.36 16.16 -36.82
N ASP A 608 -38.95 16.04 -38.09
CA ASP A 608 -39.13 14.81 -38.87
C ASP A 608 -38.13 13.70 -38.52
N VAL A 609 -37.02 14.02 -37.84
CA VAL A 609 -35.90 13.06 -37.61
C VAL A 609 -35.78 12.59 -36.16
N PHE A 610 -36.25 13.37 -35.18
CA PHE A 610 -36.34 12.96 -33.78
C PHE A 610 -37.80 12.88 -33.36
N THR A 611 -38.30 11.68 -33.11
CA THR A 611 -39.71 11.42 -32.77
C THR A 611 -39.82 10.68 -31.43
N GLY A 612 -40.92 10.88 -30.69
CA GLY A 612 -41.21 10.20 -29.43
C GLY A 612 -41.80 11.11 -28.35
N ASP A 613 -42.42 10.52 -27.33
CA ASP A 613 -43.19 11.23 -26.29
C ASP A 613 -42.36 12.19 -25.41
N SER A 614 -41.04 12.01 -25.39
CA SER A 614 -40.09 12.86 -24.68
C SER A 614 -39.57 14.04 -25.51
N VAL A 615 -39.95 14.14 -26.79
CA VAL A 615 -39.49 15.18 -27.71
C VAL A 615 -40.37 16.41 -27.61
N ILE A 616 -39.74 17.58 -27.43
CA ILE A 616 -40.38 18.89 -27.32
C ILE A 616 -39.86 19.77 -28.44
N VAL A 617 -40.72 20.13 -29.39
CA VAL A 617 -40.38 21.04 -30.49
C VAL A 617 -40.41 22.49 -29.96
N LEU A 618 -39.26 23.17 -30.02
CA LEU A 618 -39.15 24.57 -29.64
C LEU A 618 -39.81 25.46 -30.71
N PRO A 619 -40.59 26.48 -30.32
CA PRO A 619 -41.21 27.40 -31.27
C PRO A 619 -40.16 28.21 -32.03
N ASP A 620 -40.40 28.42 -33.33
CA ASP A 620 -39.54 29.23 -34.21
C ASP A 620 -39.26 30.59 -33.55
N GLN A 621 -38.00 30.90 -33.29
CA GLN A 621 -37.60 32.25 -32.90
C GLN A 621 -37.58 33.14 -34.14
N THR A 622 -38.75 33.55 -34.61
CA THR A 622 -38.90 34.76 -35.42
C THR A 622 -40.03 35.62 -34.84
N PRO A 623 -39.72 36.67 -34.07
CA PRO A 623 -40.64 37.77 -33.97
C PRO A 623 -40.56 38.53 -35.31
N THR A 624 -41.51 38.29 -36.21
CA THR A 624 -41.79 39.21 -37.31
C THR A 624 -42.40 40.48 -36.71
N PHE A 625 -41.55 41.40 -36.27
CA PHE A 625 -41.98 42.79 -36.12
C PHE A 625 -42.14 43.38 -37.53
N ALA A 626 -43.38 43.67 -37.91
CA ALA A 626 -43.66 44.54 -39.04
C ALA A 626 -43.01 45.91 -38.77
N PRO A 627 -42.42 46.57 -39.80
CA PRO A 627 -41.81 47.88 -39.61
C PRO A 627 -42.91 48.87 -39.21
N THR A 628 -42.93 49.26 -37.96
CA THR A 628 -43.75 50.38 -37.49
C THR A 628 -42.85 51.59 -37.31
N ASP A 629 -43.32 52.71 -37.84
CA ASP A 629 -42.62 53.99 -37.95
C ASP A 629 -41.97 54.40 -36.62
N TRP A 630 -40.68 54.70 -36.69
CA TRP A 630 -39.95 55.35 -35.61
C TRP A 630 -40.56 56.74 -35.34
N PRO A 631 -40.97 57.08 -34.11
CA PRO A 631 -41.29 58.46 -33.79
C PRO A 631 -40.02 59.32 -33.81
N LYS A 632 -40.12 60.50 -34.42
CA LYS A 632 -39.04 61.49 -34.54
C LYS A 632 -38.51 61.94 -33.17
N PRO A 633 -37.23 62.33 -33.06
CA PRO A 633 -36.60 62.69 -31.80
C PRO A 633 -36.98 64.11 -31.37
N THR A 634 -38.11 64.27 -30.68
CA THR A 634 -38.43 65.51 -29.96
C THR A 634 -39.08 65.32 -28.58
N ASP A 635 -39.42 64.09 -28.15
CA ASP A 635 -40.10 63.87 -26.86
C ASP A 635 -39.22 63.19 -25.80
N TRP A 636 -37.98 63.65 -25.65
CA TRP A 636 -37.15 63.27 -24.49
C TRP A 636 -37.37 64.28 -23.36
N PRO A 637 -37.97 63.90 -22.21
CA PRO A 637 -37.99 64.77 -21.05
C PRO A 637 -36.57 64.99 -20.52
N GLN A 638 -36.22 66.26 -20.30
CA GLN A 638 -34.96 66.71 -19.73
C GLN A 638 -34.76 66.20 -18.28
N PRO A 639 -33.52 65.91 -17.86
CA PRO A 639 -33.24 65.40 -16.52
C PRO A 639 -33.42 66.50 -15.46
N SER A 640 -34.26 66.25 -14.47
CA SER A 640 -34.31 67.07 -13.26
C SER A 640 -33.26 66.59 -12.25
N SER A 641 -32.36 67.53 -11.90
CA SER A 641 -31.51 67.62 -10.70
C SER A 641 -31.24 66.35 -9.88
N TRP A 642 -29.97 65.96 -9.84
CA TRP A 642 -29.37 65.01 -8.89
C TRP A 642 -29.49 65.49 -7.43
N PRO A 643 -30.00 64.67 -6.49
CA PRO A 643 -29.74 64.86 -5.07
C PRO A 643 -28.38 64.29 -4.67
N ASN A 644 -27.63 65.04 -3.85
CA ASN A 644 -26.37 64.64 -3.22
C ASN A 644 -26.49 63.35 -2.39
N PRO A 645 -25.40 62.54 -2.29
CA PRO A 645 -25.41 61.32 -1.50
C PRO A 645 -25.39 61.61 0.00
N THR A 646 -26.48 61.29 0.70
CA THR A 646 -26.50 61.19 2.16
C THR A 646 -26.08 59.79 2.61
N SER A 647 -24.98 59.74 3.37
CA SER A 647 -24.59 58.76 4.39
C SER A 647 -24.73 57.25 4.07
N TRP A 648 -23.56 56.60 3.98
CA TRP A 648 -23.36 55.16 4.01
C TRP A 648 -23.98 54.48 5.26
N PRO A 649 -24.72 53.37 5.11
CA PRO A 649 -25.10 52.54 6.26
C PRO A 649 -23.91 51.68 6.74
N GLN A 650 -23.68 51.70 8.05
CA GLN A 650 -22.71 50.87 8.77
C GLN A 650 -23.12 49.38 8.74
N PRO A 651 -22.16 48.43 8.74
CA PRO A 651 -22.48 47.01 8.83
C PRO A 651 -22.99 46.63 10.22
N SER A 652 -24.14 45.96 10.25
CA SER A 652 -24.75 45.36 11.43
C SER A 652 -23.89 44.24 12.02
N SER A 653 -23.83 44.23 13.35
CA SER A 653 -23.18 43.28 14.26
C SER A 653 -23.39 41.80 13.92
N TRP A 654 -22.29 41.05 14.05
CA TRP A 654 -22.19 39.59 14.02
C TRP A 654 -22.99 38.92 15.15
N PRO A 655 -23.57 37.73 14.95
CA PRO A 655 -24.20 36.96 16.03
C PRO A 655 -23.16 36.25 16.91
N ASN A 656 -23.34 36.37 18.23
CA ASN A 656 -22.64 35.62 19.27
C ASN A 656 -23.04 34.12 19.28
N PRO A 657 -22.11 33.19 19.53
CA PRO A 657 -22.44 31.81 19.86
C PRO A 657 -22.82 31.65 21.35
N THR A 658 -23.87 30.85 21.58
CA THR A 658 -24.44 30.48 22.88
C THR A 658 -23.60 29.44 23.64
N SER A 659 -23.28 29.78 24.90
CA SER A 659 -23.21 28.96 26.12
C SER A 659 -22.61 27.55 26.11
N TRP A 660 -21.45 27.39 26.76
CA TRP A 660 -21.03 26.18 27.47
C TRP A 660 -20.91 26.49 28.98
N PRO A 661 -21.21 25.55 29.90
CA PRO A 661 -21.34 25.85 31.33
C PRO A 661 -20.00 25.81 32.10
N ASN A 662 -19.88 26.69 33.10
CA ASN A 662 -18.82 26.71 34.11
C ASN A 662 -18.94 25.53 35.10
N PRO A 663 -17.81 25.04 35.67
CA PRO A 663 -17.75 24.51 37.02
C PRO A 663 -17.23 25.58 38.00
N THR A 664 -17.99 25.82 39.06
CA THR A 664 -17.66 26.64 40.22
C THR A 664 -16.69 25.96 41.20
N ASP A 665 -15.82 26.82 41.77
CA ASP A 665 -14.94 26.75 42.93
C ASP A 665 -15.12 25.64 43.99
N GLN A 666 -14.00 25.09 44.49
CA GLN A 666 -13.42 25.19 45.86
C GLN A 666 -12.03 24.48 45.81
N GLN A 667 -10.92 24.86 46.44
CA GLN A 667 -10.53 25.83 47.46
C GLN A 667 -8.98 25.96 47.45
N GLN A 668 -8.47 27.03 48.04
CA GLN A 668 -7.10 27.55 48.04
C GLN A 668 -6.03 26.68 48.75
N SER A 669 -4.78 26.80 48.30
CA SER A 669 -3.69 27.29 49.18
C SER A 669 -2.56 27.93 48.37
N ASN A 670 -2.26 29.20 48.68
CA ASN A 670 -1.14 29.99 48.17
C ASN A 670 -0.04 30.03 49.23
N THR A 671 1.22 29.85 48.86
CA THR A 671 2.31 30.77 49.24
C THR A 671 3.57 30.57 48.38
N PRO A 672 4.29 31.64 47.96
CA PRO A 672 5.41 31.58 47.02
C PRO A 672 6.78 31.61 47.72
N ILE A 673 7.78 30.90 47.17
CA ILE A 673 9.20 30.97 47.57
C ILE A 673 10.09 31.05 46.29
N PRO A 674 11.18 31.84 46.26
CA PRO A 674 11.84 32.36 45.05
C PRO A 674 12.94 31.44 44.45
N PRO A 675 13.48 31.76 43.26
CA PRO A 675 14.41 30.88 42.54
C PRO A 675 15.82 30.92 43.14
N THR A 676 16.33 29.75 43.54
CA THR A 676 17.73 29.53 43.93
C THR A 676 18.59 29.07 42.77
N GLN A 677 19.85 29.47 42.89
CA GLN A 677 20.91 29.54 41.90
C GLN A 677 21.50 28.18 41.49
N ASP A 678 22.06 28.22 40.28
CA ASP A 678 23.01 27.31 39.64
C ASP A 678 24.16 26.85 40.56
N PRO A 679 24.55 25.57 40.54
CA PRO A 679 25.85 25.13 40.99
C PRO A 679 26.82 24.93 39.81
N SER A 680 27.84 25.79 39.84
CA SER A 680 29.15 25.71 39.18
C SER A 680 29.73 24.30 38.94
N VAL A 681 30.15 24.07 37.69
CA VAL A 681 31.08 22.99 37.28
C VAL A 681 32.53 23.50 37.43
N PRO A 682 33.44 22.76 38.09
CA PRO A 682 34.86 23.11 38.10
C PRO A 682 35.59 22.60 36.85
N SER A 683 36.36 23.51 36.25
CA SER A 683 37.32 23.29 35.17
C SER A 683 38.45 22.34 35.57
N GLN A 684 38.81 21.39 34.69
CA GLN A 684 40.11 20.75 34.69
C GLN A 684 40.84 21.01 33.36
N GLN A 685 42.02 21.60 33.48
CA GLN A 685 43.04 21.72 32.43
C GLN A 685 43.57 20.34 32.01
N PRO A 686 43.98 20.18 30.74
CA PRO A 686 45.06 19.28 30.39
C PRO A 686 46.38 20.05 30.25
N THR A 687 47.39 19.56 30.95
CA THR A 687 48.78 20.00 30.94
C THR A 687 49.54 19.55 29.68
N ASN A 688 50.30 20.51 29.12
CA ASN A 688 51.65 20.41 28.56
C ASN A 688 52.07 19.16 27.76
N THR A 689 52.18 19.32 26.45
CA THR A 689 53.21 18.69 25.60
C THR A 689 54.30 19.73 25.28
N PRO A 690 55.60 19.40 25.34
CA PRO A 690 56.66 20.34 24.99
C PRO A 690 57.05 20.27 23.50
N ASP A 691 57.32 21.45 22.97
CA ASP A 691 57.88 21.78 21.65
C ASP A 691 59.23 21.11 21.35
N VAL A 692 59.46 20.80 20.06
CA VAL A 692 60.75 21.04 19.40
C VAL A 692 60.49 21.60 18.00
N ASN A 693 61.12 22.75 17.74
CA ASN A 693 61.02 23.59 16.54
C ASN A 693 62.24 23.32 15.59
N PRO A 694 62.53 24.12 14.55
CA PRO A 694 62.39 23.75 13.13
C PRO A 694 63.72 23.77 12.35
N SER A 695 63.74 23.34 11.07
CA SER A 695 64.65 23.94 10.07
C SER A 695 64.41 23.49 8.61
N ASN A 696 64.28 24.52 7.75
CA ASN A 696 64.86 24.69 6.41
C ASN A 696 64.22 24.04 5.16
N GLN A 697 63.58 24.90 4.36
CA GLN A 697 63.73 24.99 2.90
C GLN A 697 65.08 25.70 2.56
N PRO A 698 65.59 25.78 1.31
CA PRO A 698 64.98 25.45 -0.01
C PRO A 698 65.91 24.60 -0.94
N ASP A 699 65.44 24.16 -2.12
CA ASP A 699 65.87 24.71 -3.42
C ASP A 699 65.28 23.93 -4.61
N ASP A 700 65.01 24.69 -5.67
CA ASP A 700 64.25 24.34 -6.86
C ASP A 700 65.22 24.39 -8.04
N THR A 701 65.67 23.25 -8.57
CA THR A 701 66.26 23.14 -9.92
C THR A 701 66.51 21.67 -10.32
N LYS A 702 65.62 21.12 -11.16
CA LYS A 702 65.95 20.55 -12.48
C LYS A 702 64.74 19.79 -13.05
N LYS A 703 64.11 20.47 -14.00
CA LYS A 703 63.20 19.93 -15.00
C LYS A 703 63.86 18.84 -15.86
N GLU A 704 63.00 17.97 -16.36
CA GLU A 704 63.12 17.24 -17.64
C GLU A 704 64.17 16.13 -17.73
N MET A 705 63.84 14.93 -17.21
CA MET A 705 64.10 13.63 -17.87
C MET A 705 63.57 12.45 -17.03
N THR A 706 62.28 12.34 -16.76
CA THR A 706 61.72 11.10 -16.16
C THR A 706 60.21 10.91 -16.32
N PHE A 707 59.59 11.40 -17.41
CA PHE A 707 58.13 11.24 -17.59
C PHE A 707 57.70 10.08 -18.52
N SER A 708 58.64 9.39 -19.18
CA SER A 708 58.29 8.29 -20.11
C SER A 708 58.50 6.86 -19.58
N LEU A 709 59.02 6.66 -18.36
CA LEU A 709 59.19 5.31 -17.79
C LEU A 709 58.10 4.93 -16.78
N VAL A 710 57.45 5.91 -16.13
CA VAL A 710 56.41 5.68 -15.10
C VAL A 710 55.05 5.33 -15.74
N VAL A 711 54.77 5.80 -16.96
CA VAL A 711 53.52 5.52 -17.68
C VAL A 711 53.45 4.08 -18.23
N PHE A 712 54.58 3.43 -18.47
CA PHE A 712 54.59 2.05 -18.98
C PHE A 712 54.50 0.98 -17.88
N ILE A 713 54.91 1.29 -16.65
CA ILE A 713 54.80 0.37 -15.51
C ILE A 713 53.38 0.43 -14.90
N GLY A 714 52.75 1.61 -14.88
CA GLY A 714 51.37 1.77 -14.40
C GLY A 714 50.31 1.07 -15.27
N SER A 715 50.50 1.00 -16.58
CA SER A 715 49.56 0.34 -17.50
C SER A 715 49.63 -1.20 -17.42
N VAL A 716 50.80 -1.77 -17.13
CA VAL A 716 50.97 -3.22 -16.95
C VAL A 716 50.40 -3.67 -15.60
N VAL A 717 50.58 -2.90 -14.52
CA VAL A 717 49.98 -3.21 -13.21
C VAL A 717 48.46 -3.02 -13.24
N GLY A 718 47.95 -1.98 -13.91
CA GLY A 718 46.51 -1.76 -14.12
C GLY A 718 45.84 -2.90 -14.89
N ALA A 719 46.45 -3.37 -15.97
CA ALA A 719 45.94 -4.51 -16.75
C ALA A 719 45.98 -5.83 -15.94
N LEU A 720 46.98 -6.01 -15.07
CA LEU A 720 47.09 -7.20 -14.23
C LEU A 720 46.04 -7.19 -13.10
N VAL A 721 45.77 -6.04 -12.49
CA VAL A 721 44.70 -5.87 -11.48
C VAL A 721 43.33 -6.05 -12.11
N VAL A 722 43.07 -5.48 -13.30
CA VAL A 722 41.83 -5.69 -14.04
C VAL A 722 41.69 -7.15 -14.47
N GLY A 723 42.77 -7.80 -14.91
CA GLY A 723 42.79 -9.23 -15.24
C GLY A 723 42.51 -10.13 -14.04
N ILE A 724 43.03 -9.79 -12.85
CA ILE A 724 42.72 -10.49 -11.59
C ILE A 724 41.27 -10.27 -11.19
N ILE A 725 40.74 -9.04 -11.28
CA ILE A 725 39.34 -8.75 -10.97
C ILE A 725 38.40 -9.49 -11.94
N ILE A 726 38.68 -9.46 -13.25
CA ILE A 726 37.93 -10.23 -14.25
C ILE A 726 38.06 -11.73 -13.98
N GLY A 727 39.26 -12.21 -13.65
CA GLY A 727 39.49 -13.61 -13.29
C GLY A 727 38.70 -14.04 -12.05
N VAL A 728 38.67 -13.21 -11.00
CA VAL A 728 37.86 -13.43 -9.78
C VAL A 728 36.37 -13.37 -10.11
N VAL A 729 35.91 -12.44 -10.95
CA VAL A 729 34.51 -12.36 -11.39
C VAL A 729 34.13 -13.56 -12.25
N VAL A 730 34.99 -14.02 -13.16
CA VAL A 730 34.74 -15.19 -14.01
C VAL A 730 34.74 -16.47 -13.17
N VAL A 731 35.67 -16.61 -12.22
CA VAL A 731 35.70 -17.73 -11.27
C VAL A 731 34.49 -17.67 -10.35
N PHE A 732 34.10 -16.50 -9.85
CA PHE A 732 32.89 -16.29 -9.04
C PHE A 732 31.62 -16.65 -9.84
N CYS A 733 31.51 -16.22 -11.09
CA CYS A 733 30.41 -16.56 -12.00
C CYS A 733 30.41 -18.06 -12.34
N ALA A 734 31.57 -18.69 -12.53
CA ALA A 734 31.69 -20.12 -12.79
C ALA A 734 31.35 -20.96 -11.55
N VAL A 735 31.78 -20.53 -10.36
CA VAL A 735 31.42 -21.12 -9.06
C VAL A 735 29.93 -20.93 -8.79
N ARG A 736 29.37 -19.76 -9.11
CA ARG A 736 27.92 -19.49 -9.02
C ARG A 736 27.12 -20.38 -9.97
N LYS A 737 27.56 -20.54 -11.23
CA LYS A 737 26.90 -21.41 -12.22
C LYS A 737 27.03 -22.91 -11.85
N LYS A 738 28.14 -23.30 -11.24
CA LYS A 738 28.35 -24.65 -10.70
C LYS A 738 27.51 -24.89 -9.44
N ASN A 739 27.39 -23.91 -8.55
CA ASN A 739 26.55 -23.98 -7.37
C ASN A 739 25.06 -23.97 -7.75
N GLN A 740 24.65 -23.21 -8.76
CA GLN A 740 23.30 -23.22 -9.31
C GLN A 740 22.95 -24.59 -9.92
N LYS A 741 23.86 -25.20 -10.69
CA LYS A 741 23.70 -26.60 -11.16
C LYS A 741 23.69 -27.64 -10.04
N ASN A 742 24.45 -27.42 -8.97
CA ASN A 742 24.46 -28.32 -7.81
C ASN A 742 23.19 -28.17 -6.96
N ILE A 743 22.57 -26.98 -6.95
CA ILE A 743 21.28 -26.72 -6.31
C ILE A 743 20.16 -27.35 -7.15
N GLU A 744 20.14 -27.14 -8.47
CA GLU A 744 19.21 -27.80 -9.41
C GLU A 744 19.24 -29.33 -9.31
N ASN A 745 20.40 -29.93 -9.08
CA ASN A 745 20.56 -31.38 -8.92
C ASN A 745 20.52 -31.87 -7.45
N SER A 746 20.31 -30.99 -6.49
CA SER A 746 20.07 -31.38 -5.09
C SER A 746 18.60 -31.79 -4.91
N GLU A 747 18.27 -32.53 -3.85
CA GLU A 747 16.86 -32.80 -3.50
C GLU A 747 16.01 -31.51 -3.42
N VAL A 748 16.64 -30.36 -3.17
CA VAL A 748 16.01 -29.02 -3.18
C VAL A 748 15.68 -28.58 -4.61
N GLY A 749 16.59 -28.75 -5.58
CA GLY A 749 16.32 -28.41 -6.98
C GLY A 749 15.33 -29.35 -7.64
N VAL A 750 15.35 -30.64 -7.28
CA VAL A 750 14.36 -31.62 -7.74
C VAL A 750 12.98 -31.34 -7.13
N ALA A 751 12.91 -30.90 -5.88
CA ALA A 751 11.68 -30.41 -5.24
C ALA A 751 11.22 -29.03 -5.74
N PHE A 752 11.90 -28.41 -6.70
CA PHE A 752 11.44 -27.19 -7.39
C PHE A 752 11.31 -27.38 -8.91
N GLN A 753 12.03 -28.33 -9.52
CA GLN A 753 11.82 -28.74 -10.92
C GLN A 753 10.50 -29.49 -11.13
N SER A 754 9.92 -30.08 -10.08
CA SER A 754 8.52 -30.54 -10.11
C SER A 754 7.49 -29.41 -9.96
N PHE A 755 7.92 -28.14 -10.00
CA PHE A 755 7.12 -26.94 -9.79
C PHE A 755 7.40 -25.82 -10.82
N ALA A 756 7.95 -26.18 -11.99
CA ALA A 756 8.05 -25.33 -13.17
C ALA A 756 7.06 -25.81 -14.24
#